data_AF-A0A955XLR2-F1
#
_entry.id   AF-A0A955XLR2-F1
#
_cell.length_a   1.000
_cell.length_b   1.000
_cell.length_c   1.000
_cell.angle_alpha   90.00
_cell.angle_beta   90.00
_cell.angle_gamma   90.00
#
_symmetry.space_group_name_H-M   'P 1'
#
loop_
_entity.id
_entity.type
_entity.pdbx_description
1 polymer ?
#
loop_
_entity_poly.entity_id
_entity_poly.type
_entity_poly.pdbx_seq_one_letter_code
_entity_poly.pdbx_strand_id
1 'polypeptide(L)'
;MKIRIGARVIEADIQKRAEARQTYEDAKRKGHTAALLEQERPNIFTQSVANIAPGESIDVTLRYVQQLTYDAGEFEFVFPMVVGPRFVPGAPTGKRGPGWAPDTDVVPDASRITPPILGAGMRSGHDISIELLLDGGELLTDLTTPTHDVDARIDDDGLVRVQLTDAATVPNRDFVLRYRLDGEVPRAQVFDHFDHRGGFFSLVLHPPRADLDALVGQREVVFVIDVSGSMSGVPLGIAKDVVRRAVTQLGPDDTFNVYTFAGTTARAFEAPRPANDGNVKLGLQFVEAARAGGGTYLADAVEQALSPTPGAGRHRYVVFLTDGYVGNEAALFDRAEKLVKAHARGGHRARVFSLGTGSSVNRHLLDGLAKAGDGLMQVLTDVEDPAQAVNRLYRVIDHPIISDLRIDWGGLDVADVEPTMLPDLFATRPLVINGRFAKGGTDTVTITGNRGGKPFSLEVPVTLHTKGRARGALPTLWARAQVGGLERRLWGGHDADAVAAIEKLGLEYRIVTAYTSFVAVDRSRTVGDGKPATVVQPVEAPAGVEVHNAAPASAMYGAAAPAARMMGTATGQGYGAGGLGLIGTGRGGGGVGFGRVHGMGRVDTGGGKGAGRLAERSLKANVKPPSVKAGNAVVAGSLDKQIVQRVIRRYHRQIRLCYERALNKNPKLAGRLVLELVIDALGKVTKATVSEDRLQDPAVAECVTRQAARWRFPKGAGVMKLRYPFVFSPGK
;
A
#
# COMPACT_ATOMS: atom_id res chain seq x y z
N MET A 1 -12.09 -14.86 18.11
CA MET A 1 -12.93 -13.68 18.41
C MET A 1 -13.52 -13.83 19.81
N LYS A 2 -13.71 -12.73 20.53
CA LYS A 2 -14.53 -12.66 21.75
C LYS A 2 -15.43 -11.43 21.67
N ILE A 3 -16.59 -11.47 22.30
CA ILE A 3 -17.43 -10.28 22.51
C ILE A 3 -17.59 -10.02 23.99
N ARG A 4 -17.55 -8.75 24.40
CA ARG A 4 -17.81 -8.30 25.77
C ARG A 4 -19.07 -7.45 25.81
N ILE A 5 -20.00 -7.81 26.69
CA ILE A 5 -21.28 -7.13 26.91
C ILE A 5 -21.39 -6.82 28.41
N GLY A 6 -21.10 -5.58 28.80
CA GLY A 6 -20.90 -5.23 30.20
C GLY A 6 -19.78 -6.06 30.82
N ALA A 7 -20.11 -6.83 31.87
CA ALA A 7 -19.15 -7.74 32.53
C ALA A 7 -19.02 -9.13 31.86
N ARG A 8 -19.91 -9.48 30.93
CA ARG A 8 -19.94 -10.83 30.32
C ARG A 8 -18.99 -10.89 29.13
N VAL A 9 -18.21 -11.96 29.03
CA VAL A 9 -17.36 -12.25 27.89
C VAL A 9 -17.85 -13.55 27.24
N ILE A 10 -18.19 -13.49 25.96
CA ILE A 10 -18.63 -14.63 25.16
C ILE A 10 -17.51 -14.95 24.18
N GLU A 11 -16.98 -16.17 24.25
CA GLU A 11 -16.05 -16.67 23.25
C GLU A 11 -16.82 -17.10 22.00
N ALA A 12 -16.31 -16.72 20.83
CA ALA A 12 -16.95 -17.09 19.59
C ALA A 12 -16.59 -18.52 19.18
N ASP A 13 -17.57 -19.24 18.63
CA ASP A 13 -17.37 -20.52 17.99
C ASP A 13 -17.02 -20.32 16.51
N ILE A 14 -16.03 -21.06 16.01
CA ILE A 14 -15.79 -21.17 14.57
C ILE A 14 -16.74 -22.23 14.02
N GLN A 15 -17.50 -21.91 12.98
CA GLN A 15 -18.40 -22.84 12.32
C GLN A 15 -18.23 -22.72 10.81
N LYS A 16 -18.83 -23.66 10.05
CA LYS A 16 -18.98 -23.48 8.61
C LYS A 16 -19.75 -22.17 8.37
N ARG A 17 -19.41 -21.45 7.32
CA ARG A 17 -19.96 -20.11 7.08
C ARG A 17 -21.50 -20.08 7.07
N ALA A 18 -22.12 -21.04 6.38
CA ALA A 18 -23.58 -21.14 6.31
C ALA A 18 -24.21 -21.42 7.69
N GLU A 19 -23.62 -22.33 8.47
CA GLU A 19 -24.06 -22.69 9.83
C GLU A 19 -23.90 -21.52 10.80
N ALA A 20 -22.77 -20.81 10.74
CA ALA A 20 -22.51 -19.61 11.55
C ALA A 20 -23.56 -18.52 11.29
N ARG A 21 -23.87 -18.30 10.00
CA ARG A 21 -24.89 -17.34 9.58
C ARG A 21 -26.28 -17.75 10.03
N GLN A 22 -26.64 -19.02 9.91
CA GLN A 22 -27.91 -19.52 10.43
C GLN A 22 -28.01 -19.34 11.95
N THR A 23 -26.95 -19.69 12.69
CA THR A 23 -26.87 -19.49 14.14
C THR A 23 -27.06 -18.02 14.53
N TYR A 24 -26.41 -17.11 13.79
CA TYR A 24 -26.55 -15.67 14.00
C TYR A 24 -27.97 -15.16 13.70
N GLU A 25 -28.57 -15.54 12.57
CA GLU A 25 -29.93 -15.11 12.21
C GLU A 25 -30.98 -15.68 13.18
N ASP A 26 -30.80 -16.92 13.65
CA ASP A 26 -31.66 -17.52 14.67
C ASP A 26 -31.56 -16.79 16.01
N ALA A 27 -30.34 -16.43 16.43
CA ALA A 27 -30.11 -15.64 17.63
C ALA A 27 -30.72 -14.24 17.50
N LYS A 28 -30.53 -13.59 16.34
CA LYS A 28 -31.12 -12.29 16.01
C LYS A 28 -32.64 -12.33 16.11
N ARG A 29 -33.31 -13.31 15.50
CA ARG A 29 -34.78 -13.46 15.56
C ARG A 29 -35.29 -13.72 16.98
N LYS A 30 -34.54 -14.45 17.80
CA LYS A 30 -34.90 -14.77 19.19
C LYS A 30 -34.61 -13.62 20.17
N GLY A 31 -34.09 -12.48 19.69
CA GLY A 31 -33.76 -11.34 20.55
C GLY A 31 -32.44 -11.49 21.30
N HIS A 32 -31.61 -12.50 21.02
CA HIS A 32 -30.31 -12.66 21.67
C HIS A 32 -29.28 -11.72 21.06
N THR A 33 -28.43 -11.11 21.89
CA THR A 33 -27.27 -10.36 21.40
C THR A 33 -26.30 -11.35 20.75
N ALA A 34 -25.94 -11.10 19.51
CA ALA A 34 -25.08 -11.99 18.75
C ALA A 34 -24.10 -11.21 17.88
N ALA A 35 -22.95 -11.80 17.61
CA ALA A 35 -21.93 -11.27 16.74
C ALA A 35 -21.50 -12.31 15.71
N LEU A 36 -21.27 -11.88 14.47
CA LEU A 36 -20.85 -12.72 13.36
C LEU A 36 -19.72 -12.03 12.61
N LEU A 37 -18.60 -12.73 12.42
CA LEU A 37 -17.46 -12.28 11.64
C LEU A 37 -17.28 -13.17 10.40
N GLU A 38 -17.34 -12.56 9.23
CA GLU A 38 -17.19 -13.23 7.93
C GLU A 38 -16.07 -12.61 7.09
N GLN A 39 -15.40 -13.42 6.27
CA GLN A 39 -14.44 -12.96 5.26
C GLN A 39 -15.14 -12.77 3.91
N GLU A 40 -15.05 -11.59 3.32
CA GLU A 40 -15.52 -11.30 1.95
C GLU A 40 -14.40 -11.43 0.93
N ARG A 41 -13.21 -10.95 1.30
CA ARG A 41 -11.93 -11.15 0.60
C ARG A 41 -10.85 -11.39 1.66
N PRO A 42 -9.68 -11.93 1.32
CA PRO A 42 -8.58 -12.09 2.29
C PRO A 42 -8.18 -10.80 3.05
N ASN A 43 -8.54 -9.63 2.52
CA ASN A 43 -8.35 -8.31 3.13
C ASN A 43 -9.65 -7.55 3.47
N ILE A 44 -10.83 -8.17 3.35
CA ILE A 44 -12.13 -7.54 3.67
C ILE A 44 -12.91 -8.48 4.57
N PHE A 45 -13.24 -8.01 5.77
CA PHE A 45 -14.03 -8.73 6.76
C PHE A 45 -15.24 -7.91 7.17
N THR A 46 -16.37 -8.59 7.37
CA THR A 46 -17.63 -7.97 7.83
C THR A 46 -17.91 -8.42 9.26
N GLN A 47 -17.98 -7.45 10.19
CA GLN A 47 -18.47 -7.68 11.55
C GLN A 47 -19.93 -7.26 11.64
N SER A 48 -20.82 -8.21 11.91
CA SER A 48 -22.24 -7.96 12.21
C SER A 48 -22.49 -8.14 13.70
N VAL A 49 -23.29 -7.24 14.30
CA VAL A 49 -23.73 -7.35 15.70
C VAL A 49 -25.24 -7.10 15.75
N ALA A 50 -25.98 -8.00 16.37
CA ALA A 50 -27.44 -7.95 16.49
C ALA A 50 -27.85 -7.69 17.93
N ASN A 51 -29.04 -7.09 18.09
CA ASN A 51 -29.74 -6.93 19.37
C ASN A 51 -28.88 -6.26 20.44
N ILE A 52 -28.45 -5.02 20.14
CA ILE A 52 -27.74 -4.13 21.07
C ILE A 52 -28.80 -3.33 21.83
N ALA A 53 -28.81 -3.40 23.16
CA ALA A 53 -29.77 -2.63 23.94
C ALA A 53 -29.46 -1.12 23.91
N PRO A 54 -30.45 -0.22 24.04
CA PRO A 54 -30.19 1.21 24.14
C PRO A 54 -29.20 1.54 25.27
N GLY A 55 -28.17 2.34 24.96
CA GLY A 55 -27.12 2.72 25.91
C GLY A 55 -26.11 1.63 26.24
N GLU A 56 -26.23 0.43 25.68
CA GLU A 56 -25.30 -0.66 25.88
C GLU A 56 -24.10 -0.58 24.92
N SER A 57 -22.91 -0.90 25.43
CA SER A 57 -21.69 -1.01 24.64
C SER A 57 -21.30 -2.47 24.47
N ILE A 58 -20.82 -2.81 23.28
CA ILE A 58 -20.33 -4.14 22.94
C ILE A 58 -18.92 -4.00 22.38
N ASP A 59 -17.97 -4.67 23.02
CA ASP A 59 -16.60 -4.73 22.51
C ASP A 59 -16.38 -6.04 21.77
N VAL A 60 -15.87 -5.95 20.54
CA VAL A 60 -15.48 -7.13 19.76
C VAL A 60 -13.96 -7.20 19.72
N THR A 61 -13.39 -8.28 20.25
CA THR A 61 -11.94 -8.51 20.23
C THR A 61 -11.59 -9.55 19.17
N LEU A 62 -10.80 -9.12 18.20
CA LEU A 62 -10.22 -9.99 17.17
C LEU A 62 -8.75 -10.25 17.45
N ARG A 63 -8.29 -11.45 17.13
CA ARG A 63 -6.87 -11.82 17.16
C ARG A 63 -6.55 -12.45 15.81
N TYR A 64 -5.49 -11.98 15.19
CA TYR A 64 -5.03 -12.51 13.91
C TYR A 64 -3.51 -12.59 13.90
N VAL A 65 -2.98 -13.38 12.97
CA VAL A 65 -1.55 -13.53 12.75
C VAL A 65 -1.27 -13.15 11.30
N GLN A 66 -0.23 -12.35 11.09
CA GLN A 66 0.28 -12.02 9.77
C GLN A 66 1.79 -12.15 9.71
N GLN A 67 2.28 -12.53 8.54
CA GLN A 67 3.70 -12.52 8.24
C GLN A 67 4.10 -11.10 7.80
N LEU A 68 5.20 -10.57 8.34
CA LEU A 68 5.75 -9.29 7.90
C LEU A 68 6.37 -9.44 6.51
N THR A 69 6.22 -8.40 5.69
CA THR A 69 6.93 -8.32 4.41
C THR A 69 8.38 -7.90 4.67
N TYR A 70 9.29 -8.42 3.86
CA TYR A 70 10.70 -8.05 3.89
C TYR A 70 11.14 -7.70 2.47
N ASP A 71 11.81 -6.56 2.32
CA ASP A 71 12.36 -6.11 1.04
C ASP A 71 13.70 -5.39 1.27
N ALA A 72 14.79 -5.93 0.72
CA ALA A 72 16.13 -5.34 0.74
C ALA A 72 16.63 -4.92 2.15
N GLY A 73 16.35 -5.73 3.17
CA GLY A 73 16.76 -5.48 4.56
C GLY A 73 15.82 -4.59 5.36
N GLU A 74 14.66 -4.24 4.80
CA GLU A 74 13.60 -3.50 5.48
C GLU A 74 12.41 -4.43 5.70
N PHE A 75 11.95 -4.51 6.96
CA PHE A 75 10.67 -5.13 7.32
C PHE A 75 9.56 -4.09 7.22
N GLU A 76 8.40 -4.51 6.74
CA GLU A 76 7.22 -3.67 6.66
C GLU A 76 6.03 -4.37 7.34
N PHE A 77 5.41 -3.63 8.26
CA PHE A 77 4.11 -3.95 8.83
C PHE A 77 3.08 -3.02 8.21
N VAL A 78 1.98 -3.60 7.74
CA VAL A 78 0.85 -2.82 7.26
C VAL A 78 -0.44 -3.22 7.96
N PHE A 79 -1.20 -2.23 8.37
CA PHE A 79 -2.57 -2.37 8.85
C PHE A 79 -3.53 -1.58 7.95
N PRO A 80 -4.36 -2.25 7.14
CA PRO A 80 -5.37 -1.57 6.32
C PRO A 80 -6.48 -0.98 7.19
N MET A 81 -6.75 0.32 7.03
CA MET A 81 -7.78 1.00 7.82
C MET A 81 -9.08 1.26 7.07
N VAL A 82 -9.06 1.18 5.74
CA VAL A 82 -10.21 1.53 4.89
C VAL A 82 -10.33 0.58 3.72
N VAL A 83 -11.56 0.28 3.32
CA VAL A 83 -11.85 -0.45 2.09
C VAL A 83 -12.10 0.57 0.99
N GLY A 84 -11.18 0.63 0.02
CA GLY A 84 -11.35 1.49 -1.14
C GLY A 84 -12.53 1.06 -2.04
N PRO A 85 -13.01 1.95 -2.92
CA PRO A 85 -14.09 1.63 -3.85
C PRO A 85 -13.72 0.42 -4.73
N ARG A 86 -14.73 -0.24 -5.30
CA ARG A 86 -14.53 -1.34 -6.25
C ARG A 86 -15.26 -1.01 -7.56
N PHE A 87 -14.56 -1.18 -8.67
CA PHE A 87 -15.17 -1.28 -9.98
C PHE A 87 -15.87 -2.64 -10.10
N VAL A 88 -17.16 -2.58 -10.42
CA VAL A 88 -18.07 -3.74 -10.49
C VAL A 88 -18.59 -3.85 -11.92
N PRO A 89 -17.92 -4.64 -12.79
CA PRO A 89 -18.43 -4.91 -14.14
C PRO A 89 -19.60 -5.91 -14.12
N GLY A 90 -20.27 -6.04 -15.26
CA GLY A 90 -21.32 -7.04 -15.48
C GLY A 90 -22.75 -6.50 -15.35
N ALA A 91 -23.72 -7.36 -15.66
CA ALA A 91 -25.14 -7.06 -15.56
C ALA A 91 -25.65 -7.33 -14.12
N PRO A 92 -26.48 -6.45 -13.52
CA PRO A 92 -27.03 -6.66 -12.19
C PRO A 92 -27.87 -7.95 -12.09
N THR A 93 -27.61 -8.76 -11.06
CA THR A 93 -28.34 -10.00 -10.75
C THR A 93 -29.12 -9.92 -9.43
N GLY A 94 -28.89 -8.87 -8.64
CA GLY A 94 -29.59 -8.63 -7.38
C GLY A 94 -28.73 -7.84 -6.40
N LYS A 95 -29.06 -7.94 -5.10
CA LYS A 95 -28.28 -7.31 -4.03
C LYS A 95 -28.48 -8.08 -2.73
N ARG A 96 -27.44 -8.77 -2.25
CA ARG A 96 -27.50 -9.58 -1.01
C ARG A 96 -26.85 -8.90 0.20
N GLY A 97 -25.97 -7.93 -0.03
CA GLY A 97 -25.22 -7.20 0.99
C GLY A 97 -25.62 -5.73 1.15
N PRO A 98 -25.09 -5.06 2.18
CA PRO A 98 -25.43 -3.68 2.52
C PRO A 98 -24.67 -2.63 1.69
N GLY A 99 -23.74 -3.06 0.82
CA GLY A 99 -22.89 -2.18 0.01
C GLY A 99 -23.64 -1.32 -0.99
N TRP A 100 -22.96 -0.38 -1.64
CA TRP A 100 -23.58 0.54 -2.59
C TRP A 100 -23.86 -0.13 -3.95
N ALA A 101 -23.03 -1.07 -4.40
CA ALA A 101 -23.18 -1.72 -5.71
C ALA A 101 -24.17 -2.90 -5.67
N PRO A 102 -24.93 -3.14 -6.76
CA PRO A 102 -25.64 -4.39 -6.95
C PRO A 102 -24.65 -5.54 -7.25
N ASP A 103 -25.03 -6.76 -6.88
CA ASP A 103 -24.36 -7.98 -7.33
C ASP A 103 -24.53 -8.12 -8.84
N THR A 104 -23.52 -8.66 -9.53
CA THR A 104 -23.54 -8.86 -10.99
C THR A 104 -23.24 -10.31 -11.37
N ASP A 105 -23.37 -10.63 -12.66
CA ASP A 105 -22.94 -11.91 -13.23
C ASP A 105 -21.41 -12.10 -13.21
N VAL A 106 -20.63 -11.00 -13.18
CA VAL A 106 -19.16 -11.02 -13.11
C VAL A 106 -18.64 -10.90 -11.68
N VAL A 107 -19.33 -10.15 -10.83
CA VAL A 107 -19.00 -9.94 -9.41
C VAL A 107 -20.22 -10.31 -8.57
N PRO A 108 -20.44 -11.61 -8.32
CA PRO A 108 -21.67 -12.10 -7.72
C PRO A 108 -21.88 -11.62 -6.28
N ASP A 109 -20.86 -11.08 -5.62
CA ASP A 109 -20.88 -10.61 -4.25
C ASP A 109 -20.51 -9.12 -4.11
N ALA A 110 -20.66 -8.34 -5.18
CA ALA A 110 -20.31 -6.93 -5.23
C ALA A 110 -20.89 -6.13 -4.05
N SER A 111 -22.13 -6.42 -3.67
CA SER A 111 -22.82 -5.74 -2.56
C SER A 111 -22.23 -6.04 -1.17
N ARG A 112 -21.31 -7.00 -1.05
CA ARG A 112 -20.60 -7.34 0.20
C ARG A 112 -19.17 -6.81 0.24
N ILE A 113 -18.61 -6.42 -0.90
CA ILE A 113 -17.25 -5.86 -1.02
C ILE A 113 -17.22 -4.36 -1.33
N THR A 114 -18.40 -3.71 -1.41
CA THR A 114 -18.57 -2.29 -1.70
C THR A 114 -19.24 -1.56 -0.53
N PRO A 115 -18.62 -1.49 0.66
CA PRO A 115 -19.24 -0.82 1.81
C PRO A 115 -19.63 0.61 1.44
N PRO A 116 -20.71 1.17 2.01
CA PRO A 116 -21.08 2.56 1.77
C PRO A 116 -19.91 3.49 2.14
N ILE A 117 -19.64 4.49 1.31
CA ILE A 117 -18.49 5.38 1.48
C ILE A 117 -19.01 6.76 1.83
N LEU A 118 -18.41 7.38 2.85
CA LEU A 118 -18.67 8.78 3.17
C LEU A 118 -18.10 9.72 2.11
N GLY A 119 -18.80 10.81 1.83
CA GLY A 119 -18.30 11.82 0.89
C GLY A 119 -17.04 12.49 1.42
N ALA A 120 -16.22 13.02 0.50
CA ALA A 120 -14.96 13.68 0.85
C ALA A 120 -15.17 14.78 1.93
N GLY A 121 -14.39 14.70 3.01
CA GLY A 121 -14.43 15.65 4.13
C GLY A 121 -15.49 15.36 5.20
N MET A 122 -16.34 14.36 5.01
CA MET A 122 -17.21 13.85 6.08
C MET A 122 -16.42 12.91 7.00
N ARG A 123 -16.90 12.72 8.23
CA ARG A 123 -16.37 11.73 9.18
C ARG A 123 -17.51 10.86 9.69
N SER A 124 -17.23 9.57 9.82
CA SER A 124 -18.12 8.56 10.37
C SER A 124 -18.27 8.64 11.89
N GLY A 125 -17.38 9.38 12.55
CA GLY A 125 -17.25 9.40 14.00
C GLY A 125 -16.48 8.19 14.56
N HIS A 126 -15.94 7.33 13.69
CA HIS A 126 -15.09 6.22 14.08
C HIS A 126 -13.63 6.69 14.12
N ASP A 127 -13.04 6.63 15.30
CA ASP A 127 -11.63 6.94 15.51
C ASP A 127 -10.83 5.64 15.64
N ILE A 128 -9.56 5.68 15.23
CA ILE A 128 -8.65 4.55 15.38
C ILE A 128 -7.42 4.93 16.19
N SER A 129 -7.04 4.04 17.10
CA SER A 129 -5.73 4.06 17.75
C SER A 129 -4.97 2.78 17.39
N ILE A 130 -3.66 2.89 17.26
CA ILE A 130 -2.76 1.77 17.04
C ILE A 130 -1.67 1.82 18.10
N GLU A 131 -1.39 0.66 18.66
CA GLU A 131 -0.25 0.40 19.51
C GLU A 131 0.47 -0.85 19.00
N LEU A 132 1.78 -0.73 18.80
CA LEU A 132 2.66 -1.80 18.36
C LEU A 132 3.77 -2.00 19.38
N LEU A 133 4.05 -3.26 19.70
CA LEU A 133 5.18 -3.68 20.53
C LEU A 133 6.13 -4.48 19.64
N LEU A 134 7.31 -3.92 19.38
CA LEU A 134 8.33 -4.55 18.56
C LEU A 134 9.41 -5.18 19.44
N ASP A 135 9.54 -6.50 19.31
CA ASP A 135 10.62 -7.28 19.92
C ASP A 135 11.85 -7.26 19.01
N GLY A 136 12.64 -6.20 19.16
CA GLY A 136 13.94 -6.05 18.50
C GLY A 136 14.91 -5.13 19.26
N GLY A 137 14.47 -4.55 20.39
CA GLY A 137 15.26 -3.70 21.27
C GLY A 137 16.12 -2.69 20.53
N GLU A 138 17.40 -2.62 20.91
CA GLU A 138 18.38 -1.71 20.33
C GLU A 138 18.85 -2.10 18.91
N LEU A 139 18.51 -3.30 18.41
CA LEU A 139 18.84 -3.72 17.04
C LEU A 139 17.95 -3.05 16.00
N LEU A 140 16.80 -2.50 16.41
CA LEU A 140 15.89 -1.79 15.51
C LEU A 140 16.52 -0.49 15.04
N THR A 141 16.67 -0.35 13.72
CA THR A 141 17.21 0.83 13.06
C THR A 141 16.24 1.33 11.99
N ASP A 142 16.39 2.59 11.59
CA ASP A 142 15.60 3.22 10.52
C ASP A 142 14.07 3.04 10.66
N LEU A 143 13.56 3.06 11.90
CA LEU A 143 12.14 2.98 12.18
C LEU A 143 11.41 4.21 11.62
N THR A 144 10.48 3.99 10.69
CA THR A 144 9.72 5.06 10.02
C THR A 144 8.27 4.68 9.80
N THR A 145 7.38 5.67 9.88
CA THR A 145 5.96 5.56 9.52
C THR A 145 5.63 6.58 8.45
N PRO A 146 5.68 6.22 7.15
CA PRO A 146 5.46 7.21 6.10
C PRO A 146 4.04 7.81 6.13
N THR A 147 3.04 7.05 6.57
CA THR A 147 1.63 7.44 6.44
C THR A 147 1.03 8.16 7.65
N HIS A 148 1.64 8.05 8.84
CA HIS A 148 1.10 8.55 10.10
C HIS A 148 2.19 9.10 11.02
N ASP A 149 1.83 10.08 11.85
CA ASP A 149 2.68 10.56 12.94
C ASP A 149 2.55 9.60 14.14
N VAL A 150 3.70 9.20 14.70
CA VAL A 150 3.78 8.27 15.82
C VAL A 150 4.76 8.73 16.90
N ASP A 151 4.47 8.32 18.13
CA ASP A 151 5.41 8.35 19.24
C ASP A 151 6.01 6.96 19.43
N ALA A 152 7.35 6.88 19.40
CA ALA A 152 8.09 5.63 19.60
C ALA A 152 8.99 5.74 20.83
N ARG A 153 8.93 4.76 21.72
CA ARG A 153 9.74 4.67 22.95
C ARG A 153 10.15 3.23 23.23
N ILE A 154 11.32 3.03 23.81
CA ILE A 154 11.71 1.73 24.38
C ILE A 154 11.06 1.66 25.76
N ASP A 155 10.34 0.58 26.06
CA ASP A 155 9.77 0.33 27.39
C ASP A 155 10.75 -0.43 28.29
N ASP A 156 10.36 -0.63 29.56
CA ASP A 156 11.21 -1.23 30.59
C ASP A 156 11.58 -2.69 30.27
N ASP A 157 10.78 -3.37 29.44
CA ASP A 157 11.01 -4.75 28.98
C ASP A 157 11.96 -4.79 27.75
N GLY A 158 12.44 -3.64 27.28
CA GLY A 158 13.30 -3.51 26.11
C GLY A 158 12.55 -3.59 24.78
N LEU A 159 11.22 -3.54 24.78
CA LEU A 159 10.41 -3.53 23.56
C LEU A 159 10.28 -2.10 23.03
N VAL A 160 10.29 -1.94 21.70
CA VAL A 160 9.96 -0.64 21.10
C VAL A 160 8.44 -0.54 20.98
N ARG A 161 7.86 0.36 21.77
CA ARG A 161 6.44 0.71 21.74
C ARG A 161 6.20 1.88 20.79
N VAL A 162 5.40 1.66 19.76
CA VAL A 162 4.99 2.67 18.78
C VAL A 162 3.48 2.91 18.90
N GLN A 163 3.08 4.17 19.05
CA GLN A 163 1.68 4.57 19.16
C GLN A 163 1.36 5.72 18.22
N LEU A 164 0.13 5.79 17.69
CA LEU A 164 -0.34 6.99 16.99
C LEU A 164 -0.38 8.17 17.95
N THR A 165 0.16 9.32 17.53
CA THR A 165 0.17 10.54 18.36
C THR A 165 -1.23 11.12 18.58
N ASP A 166 -2.13 10.93 17.62
CA ASP A 166 -3.54 11.34 17.72
C ASP A 166 -4.46 10.13 17.82
N ALA A 167 -5.14 9.99 18.97
CA ALA A 167 -6.11 8.93 19.20
C ALA A 167 -7.42 9.13 18.39
N ALA A 168 -7.64 10.31 17.82
CA ALA A 168 -8.78 10.64 16.95
C ALA A 168 -8.41 10.58 15.44
N THR A 169 -7.44 9.73 15.09
CA THR A 169 -6.98 9.54 13.70
C THR A 169 -8.14 9.03 12.84
N VAL A 170 -8.33 9.63 11.67
CA VAL A 170 -9.32 9.20 10.68
C VAL A 170 -8.80 7.96 9.94
N PRO A 171 -9.54 6.84 9.94
CA PRO A 171 -9.13 5.61 9.26
C PRO A 171 -9.39 5.72 7.74
N ASN A 172 -8.64 6.57 7.04
CA ASN A 172 -8.80 6.80 5.59
C ASN A 172 -7.56 6.46 4.74
N ARG A 173 -6.57 5.80 5.34
CA ARG A 173 -5.34 5.36 4.66
C ARG A 173 -4.71 4.21 5.43
N ASP A 174 -3.85 3.44 4.79
CA ASP A 174 -3.15 2.36 5.46
C ASP A 174 -2.14 2.88 6.48
N PHE A 175 -2.05 2.24 7.64
CA PHE A 175 -0.93 2.44 8.55
C PHE A 175 0.25 1.58 8.11
N VAL A 176 1.38 2.21 7.84
CA VAL A 176 2.61 1.55 7.39
C VAL A 176 3.72 1.86 8.39
N LEU A 177 4.35 0.82 8.92
CA LEU A 177 5.56 0.90 9.74
C LEU A 177 6.68 0.13 9.05
N ARG A 178 7.83 0.76 8.90
CA ARG A 178 9.04 0.16 8.33
C ARG A 178 10.18 0.25 9.32
N TYR A 179 11.01 -0.78 9.36
CA TYR A 179 12.19 -0.81 10.19
C TYR A 179 13.23 -1.77 9.60
N ARG A 180 14.48 -1.61 10.02
CA ARG A 180 15.59 -2.51 9.73
C ARG A 180 16.10 -3.12 11.02
N LEU A 181 16.78 -4.26 10.91
CA LEU A 181 17.53 -4.84 12.01
C LEU A 181 19.02 -4.68 11.72
N ASP A 182 19.78 -4.18 12.69
CA ASP A 182 21.24 -4.16 12.62
C ASP A 182 21.80 -5.57 12.89
N GLY A 183 22.90 -5.92 12.21
CA GLY A 183 23.52 -7.24 12.25
C GLY A 183 23.45 -8.04 10.94
N GLU A 184 24.21 -9.14 10.87
CA GLU A 184 24.19 -10.04 9.72
C GLU A 184 22.98 -10.96 9.77
N VAL A 185 22.12 -10.87 8.75
CA VAL A 185 20.98 -11.78 8.59
C VAL A 185 21.49 -13.15 8.11
N PRO A 186 21.24 -14.26 8.85
CA PRO A 186 21.65 -15.58 8.41
C PRO A 186 21.03 -15.93 7.05
N ARG A 187 21.80 -16.63 6.19
CA ARG A 187 21.33 -17.08 4.87
C ARG A 187 20.07 -17.93 4.94
N ALA A 188 19.92 -18.73 5.98
CA ALA A 188 18.73 -19.50 6.25
C ALA A 188 18.44 -19.50 7.75
N GLN A 189 17.16 -19.46 8.12
CA GLN A 189 16.69 -19.52 9.51
C GLN A 189 15.52 -20.49 9.61
N VAL A 190 15.52 -21.32 10.65
CA VAL A 190 14.42 -22.25 10.92
C VAL A 190 13.76 -21.89 12.25
N PHE A 191 12.45 -21.75 12.20
CA PHE A 191 11.59 -21.62 13.36
C PHE A 191 10.70 -22.86 13.44
N ASP A 192 10.56 -23.41 14.62
CA ASP A 192 9.76 -24.59 14.87
C ASP A 192 8.88 -24.44 16.11
N HIS A 193 7.80 -25.21 16.13
CA HIS A 193 6.87 -25.33 17.24
C HIS A 193 6.24 -26.73 17.22
N PHE A 194 6.05 -27.33 18.39
CA PHE A 194 5.39 -28.61 18.53
C PHE A 194 4.28 -28.51 19.57
N ASP A 195 3.07 -28.96 19.21
CA ASP A 195 1.93 -29.04 20.11
C ASP A 195 1.13 -30.35 19.91
N HIS A 196 -0.06 -30.44 20.51
CA HIS A 196 -0.95 -31.61 20.40
C HIS A 196 -1.39 -31.94 18.97
N ARG A 197 -1.24 -31.01 18.01
CA ARG A 197 -1.50 -31.21 16.57
C ARG A 197 -0.25 -31.66 15.81
N GLY A 198 0.90 -31.81 16.47
CA GLY A 198 2.18 -32.18 15.87
C GLY A 198 3.15 -31.00 15.73
N GLY A 199 4.19 -31.20 14.93
CA GLY A 199 5.23 -30.21 14.66
C GLY A 199 4.91 -29.31 13.47
N PHE A 200 5.30 -28.04 13.57
CA PHE A 200 5.19 -27.01 12.54
C PHE A 200 6.52 -26.29 12.43
N PHE A 201 6.95 -25.96 11.20
CA PHE A 201 8.16 -25.20 10.97
C PHE A 201 7.98 -24.12 9.90
N SER A 202 8.83 -23.10 9.97
CA SER A 202 9.07 -22.11 8.93
C SER A 202 10.56 -22.03 8.64
N LEU A 203 10.96 -22.31 7.41
CA LEU A 203 12.30 -22.07 6.87
C LEU A 203 12.29 -20.75 6.09
N VAL A 204 13.08 -19.78 6.53
CA VAL A 204 13.27 -18.48 5.88
C VAL A 204 14.62 -18.49 5.18
N LEU A 205 14.61 -18.55 3.85
CA LEU A 205 15.80 -18.51 3.00
C LEU A 205 16.02 -17.09 2.49
N HIS A 206 17.09 -16.44 2.94
CA HIS A 206 17.47 -15.11 2.49
C HIS A 206 18.30 -15.17 1.20
N PRO A 207 18.10 -14.23 0.26
CA PRO A 207 18.92 -14.14 -0.94
C PRO A 207 20.41 -13.93 -0.58
N PRO A 208 21.35 -14.61 -1.25
CA PRO A 208 22.77 -14.35 -1.04
C PRO A 208 23.11 -12.95 -1.60
N ARG A 209 24.11 -12.29 -1.00
CA ARG A 209 24.68 -11.08 -1.60
C ARG A 209 25.24 -11.42 -2.99
N ALA A 210 24.73 -10.76 -4.02
CA ALA A 210 25.15 -10.92 -5.40
C ALA A 210 25.51 -9.55 -5.98
N ASP A 211 26.48 -9.53 -6.89
CA ASP A 211 26.73 -8.38 -7.77
C ASP A 211 25.60 -8.34 -8.81
N LEU A 212 24.64 -7.43 -8.58
CA LEU A 212 23.44 -7.31 -9.41
C LEU A 212 23.75 -6.78 -10.80
N ASP A 213 24.83 -5.98 -10.94
CA ASP A 213 25.23 -5.34 -12.20
C ASP A 213 25.83 -6.36 -13.18
N ALA A 214 26.39 -7.47 -12.68
CA ALA A 214 27.00 -8.53 -13.48
C ALA A 214 25.98 -9.51 -14.11
N LEU A 215 24.68 -9.35 -13.82
CA LEU A 215 23.63 -10.31 -14.21
C LEU A 215 22.71 -9.83 -15.34
N VAL A 216 22.86 -8.58 -15.82
CA VAL A 216 21.91 -7.92 -16.75
C VAL A 216 21.75 -8.68 -18.08
N GLY A 217 20.56 -9.28 -18.27
CA GLY A 217 20.11 -9.88 -19.54
C GLY A 217 19.29 -8.90 -20.39
N GLN A 218 18.96 -9.26 -21.64
CA GLN A 218 18.12 -8.42 -22.50
C GLN A 218 16.66 -8.42 -22.02
N ARG A 219 16.11 -7.24 -21.70
CA ARG A 219 14.76 -7.13 -21.13
C ARG A 219 13.75 -6.66 -22.17
N GLU A 220 12.50 -7.05 -21.95
CA GLU A 220 11.35 -6.46 -22.60
C GLU A 220 10.37 -5.98 -21.52
N VAL A 221 10.24 -4.67 -21.33
CA VAL A 221 9.46 -4.08 -20.23
C VAL A 221 8.19 -3.44 -20.76
N VAL A 222 7.02 -3.93 -20.32
CA VAL A 222 5.71 -3.36 -20.66
C VAL A 222 5.14 -2.69 -19.43
N PHE A 223 5.06 -1.36 -19.45
CA PHE A 223 4.41 -0.59 -18.38
C PHE A 223 2.92 -0.46 -18.69
N VAL A 224 2.05 -0.84 -17.76
CA VAL A 224 0.60 -0.79 -17.92
C VAL A 224 0.03 0.17 -16.88
N ILE A 225 -0.37 1.36 -17.33
CA ILE A 225 -0.81 2.46 -16.47
C ILE A 225 -2.34 2.48 -16.40
N ASP A 226 -2.88 2.39 -15.19
CA ASP A 226 -4.29 2.64 -14.93
C ASP A 226 -4.60 4.13 -15.07
N VAL A 227 -5.59 4.43 -15.91
CA VAL A 227 -6.10 5.78 -16.13
C VAL A 227 -7.59 5.85 -15.82
N SER A 228 -8.10 4.98 -14.96
CA SER A 228 -9.49 5.02 -14.48
C SER A 228 -9.77 6.24 -13.61
N GLY A 229 -11.04 6.51 -13.32
CA GLY A 229 -11.45 7.69 -12.56
C GLY A 229 -10.80 7.82 -11.18
N SER A 230 -10.56 6.71 -10.47
CA SER A 230 -9.94 6.72 -9.13
C SER A 230 -8.45 7.07 -9.15
N MET A 231 -7.80 6.96 -10.31
CA MET A 231 -6.41 7.39 -10.50
C MET A 231 -6.28 8.92 -10.66
N SER A 232 -7.39 9.67 -10.71
CA SER A 232 -7.38 11.13 -10.85
C SER A 232 -6.53 11.81 -9.76
N GLY A 233 -5.82 12.87 -10.15
CA GLY A 233 -4.99 13.66 -9.23
C GLY A 233 -3.64 13.01 -8.94
N VAL A 234 -3.35 12.80 -7.64
CA VAL A 234 -2.03 12.38 -7.15
C VAL A 234 -1.63 10.98 -7.64
N PRO A 235 -2.49 9.93 -7.61
CA PRO A 235 -2.10 8.58 -8.02
C PRO A 235 -1.59 8.50 -9.46
N LEU A 236 -2.30 9.07 -10.45
CA LEU A 236 -1.84 9.09 -11.84
C LEU A 236 -0.55 9.90 -12.00
N GLY A 237 -0.39 11.01 -11.26
CA GLY A 237 0.84 11.79 -11.26
C GLY A 237 2.05 10.96 -10.83
N ILE A 238 1.89 10.19 -9.75
CA ILE A 238 2.92 9.27 -9.25
C ILE A 238 3.21 8.17 -10.29
N ALA A 239 2.18 7.55 -10.87
CA ALA A 239 2.35 6.51 -11.88
C ALA A 239 3.14 7.02 -13.11
N LYS A 240 2.79 8.21 -13.62
CA LYS A 240 3.54 8.87 -14.72
C LYS A 240 4.99 9.12 -14.34
N ASP A 241 5.24 9.63 -13.14
CA ASP A 241 6.60 9.90 -12.66
C ASP A 241 7.45 8.64 -12.53
N VAL A 242 6.86 7.54 -12.06
CA VAL A 242 7.52 6.22 -12.02
C VAL A 242 7.88 5.77 -13.42
N VAL A 243 6.93 5.73 -14.36
CA VAL A 243 7.20 5.27 -15.74
C VAL A 243 8.22 6.16 -16.42
N ARG A 244 8.12 7.48 -16.24
CA ARG A 244 9.08 8.44 -16.79
C ARG A 244 10.50 8.14 -16.35
N ARG A 245 10.70 7.93 -15.04
CA ARG A 245 12.02 7.59 -14.47
C ARG A 245 12.47 6.20 -14.90
N ALA A 246 11.57 5.22 -14.89
CA ALA A 246 11.88 3.85 -15.24
C ALA A 246 12.36 3.75 -16.69
N VAL A 247 11.58 4.27 -17.64
CA VAL A 247 11.92 4.22 -19.08
C VAL A 247 13.26 4.91 -19.37
N THR A 248 13.60 5.99 -18.66
CA THR A 248 14.90 6.68 -18.82
C THR A 248 16.11 5.92 -18.25
N GLN A 249 15.89 4.89 -17.43
CA GLN A 249 16.94 4.05 -16.86
C GLN A 249 17.10 2.71 -17.60
N LEU A 250 16.29 2.45 -18.61
CA LEU A 250 16.45 1.26 -19.45
C LEU A 250 17.80 1.28 -20.16
N GLY A 251 18.42 0.10 -20.23
CA GLY A 251 19.67 -0.10 -20.94
C GLY A 251 19.48 -0.05 -22.46
N PRO A 252 20.56 0.18 -23.22
CA PRO A 252 20.48 0.29 -24.68
C PRO A 252 19.99 -0.99 -25.37
N ASP A 253 20.18 -2.15 -24.74
CA ASP A 253 19.75 -3.45 -25.25
C ASP A 253 18.30 -3.79 -24.87
N ASP A 254 17.60 -2.97 -24.09
CA ASP A 254 16.22 -3.23 -23.67
C ASP A 254 15.20 -2.81 -24.72
N THR A 255 14.06 -3.51 -24.72
CA THR A 255 12.86 -3.08 -25.42
C THR A 255 11.79 -2.69 -24.41
N PHE A 256 10.91 -1.77 -24.79
CA PHE A 256 9.81 -1.36 -23.93
C PHE A 256 8.55 -1.00 -24.71
N ASN A 257 7.43 -1.00 -23.99
CA ASN A 257 6.18 -0.40 -24.43
C ASN A 257 5.43 0.20 -23.24
N VAL A 258 4.51 1.12 -23.52
CA VAL A 258 3.66 1.74 -22.49
C VAL A 258 2.21 1.60 -22.92
N TYR A 259 1.40 1.08 -22.01
CA TYR A 259 -0.02 0.82 -22.18
C TYR A 259 -0.77 1.72 -21.19
N THR A 260 -1.95 2.17 -21.56
CA THR A 260 -2.91 2.77 -20.62
C THR A 260 -4.21 1.99 -20.67
N PHE A 261 -4.88 1.82 -19.54
CA PHE A 261 -6.19 1.16 -19.51
C PHE A 261 -7.17 1.90 -18.61
N ALA A 262 -8.42 1.94 -19.07
CA ALA A 262 -9.58 2.30 -18.28
C ALA A 262 -10.79 1.53 -18.82
N GLY A 263 -11.57 2.14 -19.72
CA GLY A 263 -12.61 1.47 -20.51
C GLY A 263 -12.07 0.61 -21.66
N THR A 264 -10.97 1.06 -22.26
CA THR A 264 -10.25 0.35 -23.33
C THR A 264 -8.74 0.40 -23.05
N THR A 265 -8.00 -0.54 -23.62
CA THR A 265 -6.53 -0.51 -23.58
C THR A 265 -5.98 0.22 -24.80
N ALA A 266 -5.08 1.17 -24.57
CA ALA A 266 -4.29 1.84 -25.60
C ALA A 266 -2.80 1.57 -25.38
N ARG A 267 -2.01 1.64 -26.45
CA ARG A 267 -0.57 1.34 -26.44
C ARG A 267 0.21 2.40 -27.21
N ALA A 268 1.39 2.77 -26.70
CA ALA A 268 2.31 3.72 -27.35
C ALA A 268 2.84 3.17 -28.68
N PHE A 269 3.08 1.86 -28.74
CA PHE A 269 3.57 1.16 -29.92
C PHE A 269 2.77 -0.12 -30.17
N GLU A 270 2.67 -0.56 -31.42
CA GLU A 270 2.03 -1.85 -31.75
C GLU A 270 2.77 -3.05 -31.14
N ALA A 271 4.09 -2.96 -31.03
CA ALA A 271 4.97 -3.95 -30.40
C ALA A 271 6.10 -3.23 -29.63
N PRO A 272 6.72 -3.88 -28.63
CA PRO A 272 7.85 -3.31 -27.90
C PRO A 272 8.97 -2.81 -28.82
N ARG A 273 9.51 -1.63 -28.52
CA ARG A 273 10.54 -0.94 -29.32
C ARG A 273 11.83 -0.80 -28.51
N PRO A 274 13.02 -0.73 -29.15
CA PRO A 274 14.28 -0.48 -28.45
C PRO A 274 14.26 0.81 -27.64
N ALA A 275 14.86 0.81 -26.45
CA ALA A 275 14.95 1.95 -25.53
C ALA A 275 15.95 3.02 -25.96
N ASN A 276 15.90 3.46 -27.22
CA ASN A 276 16.67 4.59 -27.72
C ASN A 276 15.97 5.93 -27.46
N ASP A 277 16.72 7.03 -27.50
CA ASP A 277 16.22 8.39 -27.20
C ASP A 277 14.95 8.77 -27.96
N GLY A 278 14.84 8.37 -29.24
CA GLY A 278 13.68 8.66 -30.08
C GLY A 278 12.42 7.95 -29.59
N ASN A 279 12.51 6.64 -29.35
CA ASN A 279 11.39 5.84 -28.84
C ASN A 279 11.04 6.23 -27.40
N VAL A 280 12.05 6.46 -26.55
CA VAL A 280 11.85 6.95 -25.17
C VAL A 280 11.04 8.25 -25.20
N LYS A 281 11.41 9.21 -26.04
CA LYS A 281 10.66 10.47 -26.18
C LYS A 281 9.21 10.24 -26.60
N LEU A 282 8.95 9.37 -27.57
CA LEU A 282 7.58 9.05 -28.02
C LEU A 282 6.76 8.35 -26.90
N GLY A 283 7.37 7.40 -26.20
CA GLY A 283 6.75 6.74 -25.06
C GLY A 283 6.40 7.72 -23.93
N LEU A 284 7.30 8.65 -23.61
CA LEU A 284 7.03 9.69 -22.62
C LEU A 284 5.93 10.65 -23.06
N GLN A 285 5.85 11.02 -24.35
CA GLN A 285 4.75 11.83 -24.86
C GLN A 285 3.39 11.14 -24.68
N PHE A 286 3.33 9.82 -24.91
CA PHE A 286 2.14 9.02 -24.65
C PHE A 286 1.76 9.02 -23.16
N VAL A 287 2.73 8.83 -22.26
CA VAL A 287 2.53 8.90 -20.80
C VAL A 287 1.99 10.26 -20.37
N GLU A 288 2.59 11.35 -20.85
CA GLU A 288 2.17 12.71 -20.46
C GLU A 288 0.76 13.04 -20.96
N ALA A 289 0.38 12.54 -22.13
CA ALA A 289 -0.95 12.73 -22.71
C ALA A 289 -2.07 11.98 -21.95
N ALA A 290 -1.76 10.95 -21.17
CA ALA A 290 -2.73 10.14 -20.45
C ALA A 290 -3.59 10.98 -19.48
N ARG A 291 -4.90 10.72 -19.43
CA ARG A 291 -5.87 11.41 -18.57
C ARG A 291 -6.75 10.41 -17.85
N ALA A 292 -7.00 10.65 -16.56
CA ALA A 292 -7.88 9.82 -15.75
C ALA A 292 -9.35 9.94 -16.21
N GLY A 293 -10.07 8.82 -16.26
CA GLY A 293 -11.49 8.75 -16.58
C GLY A 293 -11.96 7.35 -16.96
N GLY A 294 -13.25 7.09 -16.85
CA GLY A 294 -13.85 5.80 -17.20
C GLY A 294 -13.72 4.72 -16.11
N GLY A 295 -14.09 3.48 -16.47
CA GLY A 295 -14.02 2.30 -15.60
C GLY A 295 -12.64 1.68 -15.51
N THR A 296 -12.54 0.50 -14.88
CA THR A 296 -11.26 -0.18 -14.62
C THR A 296 -11.30 -1.61 -15.19
N TYR A 297 -11.30 -1.73 -16.52
CA TYR A 297 -11.38 -3.02 -17.23
C TYR A 297 -10.00 -3.70 -17.33
N LEU A 298 -9.45 -4.09 -16.18
CA LEU A 298 -8.10 -4.67 -16.07
C LEU A 298 -7.92 -5.99 -16.84
N ALA A 299 -8.98 -6.75 -17.11
CA ALA A 299 -8.91 -8.03 -17.82
C ALA A 299 -8.34 -7.87 -19.25
N ASP A 300 -8.80 -6.86 -19.99
CA ASP A 300 -8.31 -6.57 -21.34
C ASP A 300 -6.84 -6.11 -21.31
N ALA A 301 -6.45 -5.34 -20.29
CA ALA A 301 -5.06 -4.91 -20.14
C ALA A 301 -4.11 -6.10 -19.82
N VAL A 302 -4.55 -7.04 -18.96
CA VAL A 302 -3.85 -8.30 -18.68
C VAL A 302 -3.68 -9.12 -19.96
N GLU A 303 -4.74 -9.27 -20.73
CA GLU A 303 -4.73 -9.94 -22.04
C GLU A 303 -3.70 -9.32 -22.98
N GLN A 304 -3.83 -8.02 -23.25
CA GLN A 304 -3.04 -7.36 -24.28
C GLN A 304 -1.55 -7.22 -23.92
N ALA A 305 -1.23 -7.13 -22.62
CA ALA A 305 0.15 -7.03 -22.17
C ALA A 305 0.86 -8.40 -22.13
N LEU A 306 0.14 -9.46 -21.78
CA LEU A 306 0.74 -10.79 -21.60
C LEU A 306 0.58 -11.71 -22.81
N SER A 307 -0.48 -11.63 -23.61
CA SER A 307 -0.69 -12.57 -24.73
C SER A 307 0.36 -12.53 -25.85
N PRO A 308 0.92 -11.38 -26.27
CA PRO A 308 1.93 -11.35 -27.32
C PRO A 308 3.20 -12.13 -26.91
N THR A 309 3.80 -12.89 -27.82
CA THR A 309 5.06 -13.61 -27.54
C THR A 309 6.19 -12.61 -27.24
N PRO A 310 6.99 -12.82 -26.17
CA PRO A 310 8.18 -12.02 -25.91
C PRO A 310 9.19 -12.08 -27.06
N GLY A 311 9.94 -11.00 -27.28
CA GLY A 311 11.04 -11.01 -28.25
C GLY A 311 12.04 -12.16 -27.98
N ALA A 312 12.63 -12.71 -29.04
CA ALA A 312 13.58 -13.82 -28.93
C ALA A 312 14.76 -13.47 -28.00
N GLY A 313 15.08 -14.38 -27.07
CA GLY A 313 16.15 -14.17 -26.08
C GLY A 313 15.85 -13.13 -24.99
N ARG A 314 14.63 -12.57 -24.95
CA ARG A 314 14.24 -11.55 -23.96
C ARG A 314 13.31 -12.13 -22.90
N HIS A 315 13.49 -11.65 -21.68
CA HIS A 315 12.54 -11.88 -20.60
C HIS A 315 11.53 -10.73 -20.55
N ARG A 316 10.23 -11.04 -20.59
CA ARG A 316 9.18 -10.04 -20.51
C ARG A 316 8.85 -9.71 -19.05
N TYR A 317 8.82 -8.43 -18.74
CA TYR A 317 8.39 -7.88 -17.46
C TYR A 317 7.19 -6.96 -17.71
N VAL A 318 6.02 -7.35 -17.23
CA VAL A 318 4.82 -6.51 -17.28
C VAL A 318 4.63 -5.85 -15.93
N VAL A 319 4.63 -4.52 -15.88
CA VAL A 319 4.50 -3.75 -14.65
C VAL A 319 3.16 -3.01 -14.66
N PHE A 320 2.21 -3.43 -13.84
CA PHE A 320 0.93 -2.74 -13.66
C PHE A 320 1.08 -1.62 -12.64
N LEU A 321 0.60 -0.41 -12.97
CA LEU A 321 0.55 0.74 -12.07
C LEU A 321 -0.91 1.13 -11.88
N THR A 322 -1.47 0.83 -10.71
CA THR A 322 -2.93 0.94 -10.43
C THR A 322 -3.19 1.08 -8.92
N ASP A 323 -4.34 1.61 -8.53
CA ASP A 323 -4.84 1.53 -7.16
C ASP A 323 -5.53 0.17 -6.86
N GLY A 324 -5.79 -0.62 -7.91
CA GLY A 324 -6.33 -1.97 -7.86
C GLY A 324 -7.81 -2.07 -7.50
N TYR A 325 -8.58 -0.99 -7.62
CA TYR A 325 -9.99 -0.93 -7.22
C TYR A 325 -10.94 -1.70 -8.17
N VAL A 326 -10.80 -3.03 -8.21
CA VAL A 326 -11.56 -3.96 -9.06
C VAL A 326 -12.13 -5.10 -8.21
N GLY A 327 -13.34 -5.55 -8.50
CA GLY A 327 -14.05 -6.60 -7.74
C GLY A 327 -14.04 -8.02 -8.31
N ASN A 328 -13.50 -8.24 -9.52
CA ASN A 328 -13.42 -9.56 -10.19
C ASN A 328 -12.00 -10.15 -10.16
N GLU A 329 -11.37 -10.18 -8.98
CA GLU A 329 -9.93 -10.49 -8.84
C GLU A 329 -9.55 -11.92 -9.29
N ALA A 330 -10.35 -12.93 -8.93
CA ALA A 330 -10.03 -14.34 -9.22
C ALA A 330 -9.84 -14.63 -10.72
N ALA A 331 -10.71 -14.07 -11.57
CA ALA A 331 -10.62 -14.22 -13.02
C ALA A 331 -9.35 -13.59 -13.60
N LEU A 332 -8.89 -12.48 -13.01
CA LEU A 332 -7.66 -11.81 -13.41
C LEU A 332 -6.43 -12.65 -13.04
N PHE A 333 -6.42 -13.24 -11.84
CA PHE A 333 -5.35 -14.11 -11.39
C PHE A 333 -5.23 -15.36 -12.27
N ASP A 334 -6.35 -16.04 -12.53
CA ASP A 334 -6.38 -17.20 -13.43
C ASP A 334 -5.88 -16.86 -14.83
N ARG A 335 -6.32 -15.72 -15.38
CA ARG A 335 -5.91 -15.30 -16.72
C ARG A 335 -4.42 -15.03 -16.81
N ALA A 336 -3.87 -14.26 -15.87
CA ALA A 336 -2.45 -13.94 -15.81
C ALA A 336 -1.61 -15.21 -15.65
N GLU A 337 -2.01 -16.12 -14.75
CA GLU A 337 -1.31 -17.37 -14.51
C GLU A 337 -1.29 -18.27 -15.76
N LYS A 338 -2.43 -18.41 -16.45
CA LYS A 338 -2.52 -19.18 -17.70
C LYS A 338 -1.59 -18.63 -18.78
N LEU A 339 -1.53 -17.31 -18.93
CA LEU A 339 -0.66 -16.66 -19.93
C LEU A 339 0.82 -16.84 -19.60
N VAL A 340 1.22 -16.64 -18.36
CA VAL A 340 2.61 -16.84 -17.93
C VAL A 340 3.04 -18.30 -18.08
N LYS A 341 2.20 -19.25 -17.65
CA LYS A 341 2.45 -20.69 -17.85
C LYS A 341 2.50 -21.08 -19.34
N ALA A 342 1.72 -20.42 -20.20
CA ALA A 342 1.77 -20.66 -21.65
C ALA A 342 3.12 -20.23 -22.23
N HIS A 343 3.66 -19.07 -21.83
CA HIS A 343 5.00 -18.63 -22.22
C HIS A 343 6.08 -19.58 -21.76
N ALA A 344 6.02 -20.01 -20.51
CA ALA A 344 6.99 -20.97 -19.95
C ALA A 344 7.03 -22.28 -20.76
N ARG A 345 5.87 -22.82 -21.14
CA ARG A 345 5.78 -24.01 -22.02
C ARG A 345 6.33 -23.77 -23.43
N GLY A 346 6.27 -22.53 -23.92
CA GLY A 346 6.85 -22.12 -25.19
C GLY A 346 8.35 -21.77 -25.12
N GLY A 347 9.01 -21.94 -23.97
CA GLY A 347 10.42 -21.58 -23.78
C GLY A 347 10.66 -20.07 -23.58
N HIS A 348 9.60 -19.29 -23.35
CA HIS A 348 9.68 -17.86 -23.05
C HIS A 348 9.47 -17.62 -21.56
N ARG A 349 9.98 -16.50 -21.05
CA ARG A 349 9.72 -16.07 -19.66
C ARG A 349 8.96 -14.76 -19.66
N ALA A 350 7.84 -14.74 -18.96
CA ALA A 350 7.05 -13.54 -18.69
C ALA A 350 6.80 -13.44 -17.19
N ARG A 351 6.87 -12.22 -16.64
CA ARG A 351 6.59 -11.95 -15.23
C ARG A 351 5.68 -10.76 -15.07
N VAL A 352 4.89 -10.76 -13.99
CA VAL A 352 3.96 -9.68 -13.65
C VAL A 352 4.36 -9.01 -12.35
N PHE A 353 4.59 -7.71 -12.41
CA PHE A 353 4.84 -6.84 -11.27
C PHE A 353 3.64 -5.93 -11.08
N SER A 354 3.33 -5.63 -9.82
CA SER A 354 2.24 -4.72 -9.48
C SER A 354 2.79 -3.59 -8.61
N LEU A 355 2.60 -2.35 -9.05
CA LEU A 355 2.91 -1.15 -8.30
C LEU A 355 1.60 -0.45 -7.91
N GLY A 356 1.24 -0.61 -6.65
CA GLY A 356 0.12 0.10 -6.05
C GLY A 356 0.43 1.58 -5.89
N THR A 357 -0.40 2.47 -6.41
CA THR A 357 -0.28 3.92 -6.17
C THR A 357 -1.49 4.43 -5.41
N GLY A 358 -1.27 5.05 -4.25
CA GLY A 358 -2.35 5.63 -3.45
C GLY A 358 -2.19 5.39 -1.96
N SER A 359 -3.10 5.96 -1.18
CA SER A 359 -3.14 5.86 0.28
C SER A 359 -3.75 4.56 0.84
N SER A 360 -4.53 3.82 0.04
CA SER A 360 -5.23 2.59 0.48
C SER A 360 -5.56 1.64 -0.69
N VAL A 361 -4.52 1.17 -1.39
CA VAL A 361 -4.67 0.31 -2.58
C VAL A 361 -5.30 -1.06 -2.28
N ASN A 362 -5.85 -1.72 -3.29
CA ASN A 362 -6.29 -3.11 -3.18
C ASN A 362 -5.10 -4.08 -3.15
N ARG A 363 -4.45 -4.22 -1.99
CA ARG A 363 -3.31 -5.15 -1.84
C ARG A 363 -3.65 -6.59 -2.23
N HIS A 364 -4.88 -7.06 -2.02
CA HIS A 364 -5.27 -8.42 -2.43
C HIS A 364 -5.15 -8.62 -3.94
N LEU A 365 -5.66 -7.69 -4.74
CA LEU A 365 -5.52 -7.74 -6.20
C LEU A 365 -4.05 -7.63 -6.61
N LEU A 366 -3.32 -6.65 -6.09
CA LEU A 366 -1.95 -6.38 -6.53
C LEU A 366 -0.98 -7.52 -6.16
N ASP A 367 -1.10 -8.07 -4.96
CA ASP A 367 -0.31 -9.22 -4.51
C ASP A 367 -0.72 -10.50 -5.27
N GLY A 368 -2.01 -10.73 -5.47
CA GLY A 368 -2.51 -11.88 -6.23
C GLY A 368 -2.07 -11.86 -7.70
N LEU A 369 -2.11 -10.69 -8.35
CA LEU A 369 -1.68 -10.54 -9.75
C LEU A 369 -0.17 -10.73 -9.89
N ALA A 370 0.62 -10.20 -8.96
CA ALA A 370 2.06 -10.43 -8.92
C ALA A 370 2.40 -11.92 -8.70
N LYS A 371 1.72 -12.60 -7.77
CA LYS A 371 1.89 -14.04 -7.51
C LYS A 371 1.45 -14.90 -8.70
N ALA A 372 0.38 -14.52 -9.39
CA ALA A 372 -0.10 -15.22 -10.58
C ALA A 372 0.92 -15.16 -11.73
N GLY A 373 1.69 -14.09 -11.83
CA GLY A 373 2.74 -13.93 -12.83
C GLY A 373 4.17 -14.04 -12.31
N ASP A 374 4.41 -14.77 -11.22
CA ASP A 374 5.75 -15.02 -10.66
C ASP A 374 6.63 -13.76 -10.53
N GLY A 375 6.02 -12.64 -10.13
CA GLY A 375 6.68 -11.38 -9.84
C GLY A 375 6.35 -10.87 -8.44
N LEU A 376 6.52 -9.57 -8.22
CA LEU A 376 6.39 -8.95 -6.89
C LEU A 376 5.50 -7.71 -6.90
N MET A 377 4.85 -7.48 -5.75
CA MET A 377 4.07 -6.29 -5.48
C MET A 377 4.89 -5.27 -4.70
N GLN A 378 4.78 -4.00 -5.07
CA GLN A 378 5.18 -2.85 -4.27
C GLN A 378 4.01 -1.88 -4.13
N VAL A 379 3.96 -1.15 -3.01
CA VAL A 379 3.02 -0.03 -2.84
C VAL A 379 3.83 1.24 -2.64
N LEU A 380 3.42 2.30 -3.34
CA LEU A 380 3.95 3.64 -3.21
C LEU A 380 2.83 4.54 -2.69
N THR A 381 2.98 5.00 -1.45
CA THR A 381 2.04 5.92 -0.82
C THR A 381 2.21 7.34 -1.35
N ASP A 382 1.20 8.19 -1.18
CA ASP A 382 1.15 9.56 -1.73
C ASP A 382 2.26 10.51 -1.24
N VAL A 383 3.02 10.09 -0.24
CA VAL A 383 4.04 10.89 0.46
C VAL A 383 5.46 10.40 0.21
N GLU A 384 5.61 9.26 -0.47
CA GLU A 384 6.91 8.66 -0.78
C GLU A 384 7.48 9.16 -2.12
N ASP A 385 8.81 9.17 -2.26
CA ASP A 385 9.48 9.59 -3.48
C ASP A 385 9.40 8.49 -4.56
N PRO A 386 8.82 8.77 -5.75
CA PRO A 386 8.79 7.83 -6.88
C PRO A 386 10.17 7.29 -7.27
N ALA A 387 11.25 8.03 -7.03
CA ALA A 387 12.60 7.55 -7.31
C ALA A 387 12.96 6.30 -6.49
N GLN A 388 12.48 6.20 -5.24
CA GLN A 388 12.72 5.01 -4.42
C GLN A 388 11.98 3.79 -4.96
N ALA A 389 10.75 3.97 -5.44
CA ALA A 389 9.99 2.89 -6.07
C ALA A 389 10.71 2.35 -7.32
N VAL A 390 11.20 3.23 -8.19
CA VAL A 390 11.96 2.83 -9.40
C VAL A 390 13.23 2.08 -9.03
N ASN A 391 14.00 2.56 -8.05
CA ASN A 391 15.22 1.89 -7.61
C ASN A 391 14.92 0.49 -7.02
N ARG A 392 13.84 0.35 -6.26
CA ARG A 392 13.39 -0.96 -5.74
C ARG A 392 12.87 -1.86 -6.86
N LEU A 393 12.12 -1.31 -7.81
CA LEU A 393 11.59 -2.03 -8.96
C LEU A 393 12.72 -2.62 -9.78
N TYR A 394 13.75 -1.85 -10.13
CA TYR A 394 14.90 -2.37 -10.88
C TYR A 394 15.65 -3.45 -10.10
N ARG A 395 15.95 -3.25 -8.81
CA ARG A 395 16.56 -4.32 -7.98
C ARG A 395 15.82 -5.66 -8.02
N VAL A 396 14.51 -5.64 -8.24
CA VAL A 396 13.66 -6.82 -8.29
C VAL A 396 13.47 -7.34 -9.72
N ILE A 397 13.21 -6.46 -10.68
CA ILE A 397 13.09 -6.78 -12.11
C ILE A 397 14.39 -7.37 -12.61
N ASP A 398 15.52 -6.90 -12.08
CA ASP A 398 16.83 -7.25 -12.58
C ASP A 398 16.96 -8.77 -12.58
N HIS A 399 16.99 -9.53 -11.48
CA HIS A 399 17.09 -10.99 -11.59
C HIS A 399 16.51 -11.78 -10.40
N PRO A 400 15.89 -12.97 -10.62
CA PRO A 400 15.93 -14.00 -9.61
C PRO A 400 17.38 -14.43 -9.42
N ILE A 401 17.88 -14.39 -8.19
CA ILE A 401 19.24 -14.86 -7.91
C ILE A 401 19.32 -16.37 -8.14
N ILE A 402 18.24 -17.12 -7.86
CA ILE A 402 18.22 -18.58 -7.98
C ILE A 402 16.87 -19.00 -8.56
N SER A 403 16.90 -19.69 -9.70
CA SER A 403 15.72 -20.34 -10.29
C SER A 403 15.73 -21.85 -10.06
N ASP A 404 14.62 -22.50 -10.40
CA ASP A 404 14.48 -23.96 -10.40
C ASP A 404 14.81 -24.59 -9.03
N LEU A 405 14.38 -23.90 -7.97
CA LEU A 405 14.68 -24.29 -6.60
C LEU A 405 14.08 -25.66 -6.27
N ARG A 406 14.90 -26.49 -5.63
CA ARG A 406 14.51 -27.78 -5.07
C ARG A 406 15.09 -27.91 -3.67
N ILE A 407 14.38 -28.61 -2.80
CA ILE A 407 14.79 -28.85 -1.42
C ILE A 407 14.80 -30.35 -1.19
N ASP A 408 15.95 -30.85 -0.75
CA ASP A 408 16.10 -32.16 -0.15
C ASP A 408 16.15 -32.00 1.37
N TRP A 409 15.20 -32.61 2.07
CA TRP A 409 15.06 -32.50 3.52
C TRP A 409 15.95 -33.49 4.29
N GLY A 410 16.72 -34.33 3.58
CA GLY A 410 17.50 -35.39 4.20
C GLY A 410 16.61 -36.41 4.90
N GLY A 411 17.00 -36.84 6.10
CA GLY A 411 16.26 -37.75 6.96
C GLY A 411 15.16 -37.11 7.81
N LEU A 412 14.84 -35.82 7.61
CA LEU A 412 13.79 -35.14 8.37
C LEU A 412 12.39 -35.58 7.90
N ASP A 413 11.54 -35.93 8.87
CA ASP A 413 10.16 -36.37 8.65
C ASP A 413 9.22 -35.17 8.48
N VAL A 414 9.33 -34.51 7.32
CA VAL A 414 8.52 -33.33 6.98
C VAL A 414 7.40 -33.64 5.99
N ALA A 415 6.28 -32.94 6.14
CA ALA A 415 5.10 -33.07 5.29
C ALA A 415 4.37 -31.72 5.13
N ASP A 416 3.36 -31.70 4.27
CA ASP A 416 2.45 -30.55 4.08
C ASP A 416 3.20 -29.21 3.87
N VAL A 417 4.23 -29.24 3.02
CA VAL A 417 5.11 -28.10 2.76
C VAL A 417 4.48 -27.11 1.76
N GLU A 418 4.50 -25.82 2.10
CA GLU A 418 4.06 -24.72 1.25
C GLU A 418 5.15 -23.64 1.12
N PRO A 419 5.35 -23.05 -0.07
CA PRO A 419 4.60 -23.30 -1.30
C PRO A 419 4.95 -24.67 -1.93
N THR A 420 3.93 -25.39 -2.42
CA THR A 420 4.11 -26.71 -3.07
C THR A 420 5.02 -26.64 -4.30
N MET A 421 4.90 -25.56 -5.09
CA MET A 421 5.85 -25.21 -6.15
C MET A 421 6.71 -24.04 -5.66
N LEU A 422 8.01 -24.26 -5.53
CA LEU A 422 8.93 -23.25 -5.03
C LEU A 422 9.10 -22.13 -6.07
N PRO A 423 8.81 -20.86 -5.72
CA PRO A 423 9.08 -19.74 -6.60
C PRO A 423 10.58 -19.47 -6.66
N ASP A 424 11.01 -18.71 -7.65
CA ASP A 424 12.39 -18.24 -7.74
C ASP A 424 12.77 -17.35 -6.53
N LEU A 425 14.02 -17.42 -6.08
CA LEU A 425 14.53 -16.55 -5.00
C LEU A 425 15.01 -15.22 -5.57
N PHE A 426 14.34 -14.13 -5.18
CA PHE A 426 14.65 -12.76 -5.63
C PHE A 426 15.68 -12.09 -4.74
N ALA A 427 16.44 -11.15 -5.31
CA ALA A 427 17.56 -10.49 -4.62
C ALA A 427 17.19 -9.74 -3.34
N THR A 428 15.94 -9.30 -3.23
CA THR A 428 15.51 -8.44 -2.13
C THR A 428 14.53 -9.12 -1.19
N ARG A 429 14.00 -10.32 -1.52
CA ARG A 429 12.97 -10.98 -0.72
C ARG A 429 13.36 -12.40 -0.33
N PRO A 430 13.19 -12.77 0.95
CA PRO A 430 13.40 -14.14 1.37
C PRO A 430 12.26 -15.02 0.84
N LEU A 431 12.60 -16.28 0.59
CA LEU A 431 11.62 -17.34 0.42
C LEU A 431 11.25 -17.89 1.79
N VAL A 432 9.97 -17.88 2.12
CA VAL A 432 9.45 -18.48 3.35
C VAL A 432 8.71 -19.77 3.00
N ILE A 433 9.16 -20.87 3.59
CA ILE A 433 8.62 -22.20 3.40
C ILE A 433 8.05 -22.66 4.74
N ASN A 434 6.78 -23.03 4.76
CA ASN A 434 6.11 -23.55 5.95
C ASN A 434 5.85 -25.04 5.77
N GLY A 435 5.93 -25.83 6.83
CA GLY A 435 5.58 -27.25 6.76
C GLY A 435 5.30 -27.86 8.12
N ARG A 436 4.98 -29.15 8.12
CA ARG A 436 4.76 -29.95 9.33
C ARG A 436 5.83 -31.00 9.49
N PHE A 437 6.00 -31.47 10.71
CA PHE A 437 6.84 -32.61 11.04
C PHE A 437 6.22 -33.45 12.16
N ALA A 438 6.38 -34.78 12.09
CA ALA A 438 5.83 -35.67 13.12
C ALA A 438 6.86 -36.01 14.21
N LYS A 439 8.14 -36.09 13.85
CA LYS A 439 9.24 -36.41 14.77
C LYS A 439 10.30 -35.33 14.73
N GLY A 440 10.85 -35.01 15.91
CA GLY A 440 12.02 -34.16 16.00
C GLY A 440 13.25 -34.85 15.43
N GLY A 441 14.22 -34.07 15.00
CA GLY A 441 15.44 -34.57 14.36
C GLY A 441 16.38 -33.44 13.99
N THR A 442 17.63 -33.80 13.71
CA THR A 442 18.65 -32.89 13.19
C THR A 442 19.20 -33.50 11.92
N ASP A 443 19.23 -32.71 10.85
CA ASP A 443 19.86 -33.10 9.59
C ASP A 443 20.29 -31.86 8.79
N THR A 444 21.02 -32.08 7.70
CA THR A 444 21.40 -31.04 6.75
C THR A 444 20.43 -31.04 5.58
N VAL A 445 19.66 -29.97 5.46
CA VAL A 445 18.75 -29.73 4.33
C VAL A 445 19.55 -29.15 3.17
N THR A 446 19.44 -29.75 1.98
CA THR A 446 20.14 -29.29 0.78
C THR A 446 19.17 -28.56 -0.16
N ILE A 447 19.47 -27.29 -0.42
CA ILE A 447 18.70 -26.44 -1.32
C ILE A 447 19.49 -26.29 -2.62
N THR A 448 18.95 -26.76 -3.73
CA THR A 448 19.58 -26.69 -5.04
C THR A 448 18.80 -25.79 -5.99
N GLY A 449 19.45 -25.28 -7.03
CA GLY A 449 18.82 -24.47 -8.07
C GLY A 449 19.81 -24.05 -9.16
N ASN A 450 19.44 -23.04 -9.93
CA ASN A 450 20.26 -22.47 -10.99
C ASN A 450 20.53 -20.99 -10.73
N ARG A 451 21.80 -20.59 -10.70
CA ARG A 451 22.25 -19.21 -10.56
C ARG A 451 23.01 -18.79 -11.81
N GLY A 452 22.36 -18.02 -12.68
CA GLY A 452 22.99 -17.49 -13.90
C GLY A 452 23.52 -18.58 -14.83
N GLY A 453 22.77 -19.67 -15.00
CA GLY A 453 23.16 -20.82 -15.82
C GLY A 453 24.07 -21.83 -15.13
N LYS A 454 24.51 -21.58 -13.89
CA LYS A 454 25.37 -22.49 -13.12
C LYS A 454 24.56 -23.18 -12.02
N PRO A 455 24.82 -24.47 -11.74
CA PRO A 455 24.25 -25.15 -10.58
C PRO A 455 24.54 -24.39 -9.28
N PHE A 456 23.53 -24.24 -8.45
CA PHE A 456 23.59 -23.69 -7.11
C PHE A 456 23.25 -24.80 -6.10
N SER A 457 23.98 -24.83 -4.99
CA SER A 457 23.69 -25.68 -3.84
C SER A 457 23.98 -24.93 -2.54
N LEU A 458 23.09 -25.08 -1.56
CA LEU A 458 23.22 -24.53 -0.21
C LEU A 458 22.82 -25.60 0.80
N GLU A 459 23.72 -25.89 1.72
CA GLU A 459 23.45 -26.76 2.86
C GLU A 459 23.02 -25.93 4.06
N VAL A 460 21.92 -26.33 4.69
CA VAL A 460 21.33 -25.67 5.85
C VAL A 460 21.20 -26.70 6.97
N PRO A 461 21.95 -26.59 8.08
CA PRO A 461 21.73 -27.45 9.23
C PRO A 461 20.39 -27.10 9.88
N VAL A 462 19.49 -28.07 9.98
CA VAL A 462 18.14 -27.92 10.52
C VAL A 462 17.97 -28.82 11.73
N THR A 463 17.42 -28.27 12.81
CA THR A 463 17.00 -29.04 13.99
C THR A 463 15.55 -28.71 14.30
N LEU A 464 14.72 -29.75 14.35
CA LEU A 464 13.30 -29.68 14.68
C LEU A 464 13.07 -30.29 16.06
N HIS A 465 12.51 -29.51 16.97
CA HIS A 465 12.32 -29.86 18.37
C HIS A 465 10.88 -30.30 18.63
N THR A 466 10.71 -31.34 19.45
CA THR A 466 9.38 -31.76 19.97
C THR A 466 9.12 -31.23 21.38
N LYS A 467 10.10 -30.57 22.00
CA LYS A 467 10.03 -30.00 23.35
C LYS A 467 10.71 -28.63 23.37
N GLY A 468 10.09 -27.67 24.07
CA GLY A 468 10.64 -26.33 24.26
C GLY A 468 10.26 -25.34 23.16
N ARG A 469 10.06 -24.08 23.59
CA ARG A 469 9.63 -22.87 22.84
C ARG A 469 8.16 -22.82 22.39
N ALA A 470 7.40 -21.98 23.08
CA ALA A 470 6.04 -21.60 22.71
C ALA A 470 6.06 -20.55 21.57
N ARG A 471 6.14 -21.01 20.31
CA ARG A 471 5.90 -20.18 19.13
C ARG A 471 4.51 -20.45 18.54
N GLY A 472 3.49 -20.16 19.33
CA GLY A 472 2.09 -20.53 19.03
C GLY A 472 1.49 -19.91 17.75
N ALA A 473 2.19 -18.98 17.09
CA ALA A 473 1.78 -18.41 15.80
C ALA A 473 2.09 -19.33 14.60
N LEU A 474 3.09 -20.22 14.69
CA LEU A 474 3.52 -21.07 13.58
C LEU A 474 2.41 -22.00 13.04
N PRO A 475 1.59 -22.66 13.87
CA PRO A 475 0.46 -23.45 13.36
C PRO A 475 -0.50 -22.63 12.51
N THR A 476 -0.81 -21.39 12.94
CA THR A 476 -1.70 -20.48 12.18
C THR A 476 -1.03 -20.00 10.90
N LEU A 477 0.27 -19.68 10.92
CA LEU A 477 1.00 -19.28 9.71
C LEU A 477 1.03 -20.41 8.66
N TRP A 478 1.33 -21.64 9.09
CA TRP A 478 1.27 -22.82 8.22
C TRP A 478 -0.14 -23.03 7.65
N ALA A 479 -1.18 -23.00 8.50
CA ALA A 479 -2.54 -23.19 8.04
C ALA A 479 -2.98 -22.09 7.06
N ARG A 480 -2.55 -20.84 7.26
CA ARG A 480 -2.80 -19.74 6.29
C ARG A 480 -2.04 -19.95 4.98
N ALA A 481 -0.81 -20.47 5.02
CA ALA A 481 -0.06 -20.79 3.80
C ALA A 481 -0.77 -21.88 2.99
N GLN A 482 -1.24 -22.94 3.64
CA GLN A 482 -2.06 -24.01 3.04
C GLN A 482 -3.36 -23.47 2.45
N VAL A 483 -4.11 -22.65 3.20
CA VAL A 483 -5.32 -21.99 2.67
C VAL A 483 -5.00 -21.16 1.43
N GLY A 484 -3.90 -20.40 1.42
CA GLY A 484 -3.47 -19.63 0.24
C GLY A 484 -3.15 -20.50 -0.99
N GLY A 485 -2.49 -21.65 -0.78
CA GLY A 485 -2.22 -22.64 -1.84
C GLY A 485 -3.51 -23.24 -2.42
N LEU A 486 -4.48 -23.54 -1.57
CA LEU A 486 -5.80 -24.05 -1.96
C LEU A 486 -6.66 -22.96 -2.64
N GLU A 487 -6.63 -21.72 -2.15
CA GLU A 487 -7.33 -20.59 -2.76
C GLU A 487 -6.83 -20.30 -4.18
N ARG A 488 -5.54 -20.53 -4.45
CA ARG A 488 -4.97 -20.43 -5.81
C ARG A 488 -5.61 -21.41 -6.80
N ARG A 489 -6.00 -22.62 -6.35
CA ARG A 489 -6.73 -23.59 -7.19
C ARG A 489 -8.14 -23.11 -7.55
N LEU A 490 -8.73 -22.25 -6.71
CA LEU A 490 -10.06 -21.69 -6.92
C LEU A 490 -10.09 -20.52 -7.91
N TRP A 491 -8.94 -19.99 -8.35
CA TRP A 491 -8.91 -18.90 -9.32
C TRP A 491 -9.56 -19.29 -10.66
N GLY A 492 -9.34 -20.54 -11.09
CA GLY A 492 -9.89 -21.08 -12.34
C GLY A 492 -11.34 -21.55 -12.26
N GLY A 493 -11.98 -21.46 -11.08
CA GLY A 493 -13.36 -21.90 -10.86
C GLY A 493 -13.53 -22.74 -9.60
N HIS A 494 -14.63 -23.49 -9.54
CA HIS A 494 -14.96 -24.31 -8.38
C HIS A 494 -14.11 -25.58 -8.31
N ASP A 495 -13.52 -25.83 -7.14
CA ASP A 495 -12.78 -27.06 -6.81
C ASP A 495 -13.28 -27.57 -5.45
N ALA A 496 -14.12 -28.61 -5.47
CA ALA A 496 -14.79 -29.10 -4.27
C ALA A 496 -13.81 -29.62 -3.21
N ASP A 497 -12.71 -30.24 -3.63
CA ASP A 497 -11.69 -30.76 -2.72
C ASP A 497 -10.93 -29.61 -2.05
N ALA A 498 -10.59 -28.56 -2.80
CA ALA A 498 -9.98 -27.37 -2.25
C ALA A 498 -10.91 -26.66 -1.25
N VAL A 499 -12.21 -26.54 -1.57
CA VAL A 499 -13.21 -25.97 -0.66
C VAL A 499 -13.30 -26.76 0.64
N ALA A 500 -13.41 -28.09 0.56
CA ALA A 500 -13.49 -28.97 1.73
C ALA A 500 -12.23 -28.90 2.60
N ALA A 501 -11.04 -28.83 1.97
CA ALA A 501 -9.78 -28.69 2.68
C ALA A 501 -9.64 -27.32 3.37
N ILE A 502 -10.03 -26.21 2.72
CA ILE A 502 -10.04 -24.88 3.32
C ILE A 502 -11.02 -24.83 4.50
N GLU A 503 -12.20 -25.42 4.36
CA GLU A 503 -13.19 -25.50 5.44
C GLU A 503 -12.62 -26.26 6.66
N LYS A 504 -12.04 -27.44 6.42
CA LYS A 504 -11.40 -28.25 7.47
C LYS A 504 -10.31 -27.46 8.21
N LEU A 505 -9.40 -26.82 7.47
CA LEU A 505 -8.32 -26.00 8.04
C LEU A 505 -8.88 -24.83 8.85
N GLY A 506 -9.91 -24.14 8.34
CA GLY A 506 -10.55 -23.02 9.02
C GLY A 506 -11.15 -23.44 10.37
N LEU A 507 -11.83 -24.59 10.43
CA LEU A 507 -12.40 -25.14 11.65
C LEU A 507 -11.32 -25.60 12.64
N GLU A 508 -10.33 -26.38 12.19
CA GLU A 508 -9.29 -26.97 13.04
C GLU A 508 -8.35 -25.92 13.64
N TYR A 509 -7.96 -24.91 12.85
CA TYR A 509 -7.04 -23.85 13.28
C TYR A 509 -7.76 -22.57 13.73
N ARG A 510 -9.09 -22.58 13.75
CA ARG A 510 -9.94 -21.43 14.13
C ARG A 510 -9.61 -20.17 13.33
N ILE A 511 -9.52 -20.31 12.01
CA ILE A 511 -9.21 -19.25 11.06
C ILE A 511 -10.48 -18.92 10.28
N VAL A 512 -10.82 -17.64 10.15
CA VAL A 512 -11.91 -17.21 9.25
C VAL A 512 -11.41 -17.30 7.82
N THR A 513 -12.18 -17.98 6.98
CA THR A 513 -11.91 -18.15 5.54
C THR A 513 -13.15 -17.77 4.74
N ALA A 514 -13.12 -17.88 3.41
CA ALA A 514 -14.32 -17.75 2.60
C ALA A 514 -15.43 -18.77 2.97
N TYR A 515 -15.08 -19.86 3.67
CA TYR A 515 -15.97 -20.99 3.99
C TYR A 515 -16.21 -21.22 5.49
N THR A 516 -15.56 -20.46 6.36
CA THR A 516 -15.73 -20.57 7.83
C THR A 516 -15.92 -19.19 8.46
N SER A 517 -16.61 -19.13 9.60
CA SER A 517 -16.95 -17.84 10.23
C SER A 517 -17.05 -17.98 11.74
N PHE A 518 -16.73 -16.90 12.46
CA PHE A 518 -16.91 -16.85 13.91
C PHE A 518 -18.31 -16.35 14.24
N VAL A 519 -19.01 -17.05 15.12
CA VAL A 519 -20.30 -16.63 15.69
C VAL A 519 -20.24 -16.66 17.21
N ALA A 520 -20.74 -15.62 17.86
CA ALA A 520 -20.89 -15.55 19.31
C ALA A 520 -22.34 -15.18 19.65
N VAL A 521 -22.96 -15.87 20.61
CA VAL A 521 -24.35 -15.63 21.00
C VAL A 521 -24.45 -15.56 22.52
N ASP A 522 -24.92 -14.43 23.05
CA ASP A 522 -25.31 -14.32 24.46
C ASP A 522 -26.75 -14.83 24.63
N ARG A 523 -26.87 -16.06 25.13
CA ARG A 523 -28.16 -16.72 25.41
C ARG A 523 -28.72 -16.38 26.80
N SER A 524 -28.01 -15.61 27.62
CA SER A 524 -28.40 -15.35 29.01
C SER A 524 -29.63 -14.44 29.14
N ARG A 525 -29.95 -13.67 28.08
CA ARG A 525 -31.13 -12.80 28.03
C ARG A 525 -31.59 -12.57 26.59
N THR A 526 -32.75 -11.94 26.45
CA THR A 526 -33.27 -11.36 25.22
C THR A 526 -33.32 -9.84 25.35
N VAL A 527 -33.07 -9.12 24.26
CA VAL A 527 -33.09 -7.66 24.19
C VAL A 527 -34.43 -7.20 23.63
N GLY A 528 -35.38 -6.96 24.53
CA GLY A 528 -36.68 -6.37 24.24
C GLY A 528 -37.55 -7.11 23.22
N ASP A 529 -38.72 -6.55 22.95
CA ASP A 529 -39.73 -6.98 21.99
C ASP A 529 -39.97 -5.95 20.86
N GLY A 530 -39.19 -4.87 20.84
CA GLY A 530 -39.24 -3.83 19.82
C GLY A 530 -38.71 -4.30 18.46
N LYS A 531 -39.09 -3.58 17.39
CA LYS A 531 -38.56 -3.81 16.04
C LYS A 531 -37.10 -3.35 15.97
N PRO A 532 -36.11 -4.23 15.73
CA PRO A 532 -34.71 -3.81 15.67
C PRO A 532 -34.44 -2.97 14.41
N ALA A 533 -33.71 -1.87 14.57
CA ALA A 533 -33.20 -1.07 13.47
C ALA A 533 -31.80 -1.58 13.07
N THR A 534 -31.58 -1.82 11.77
CA THR A 534 -30.25 -2.16 11.25
C THR A 534 -29.52 -0.89 10.85
N VAL A 535 -28.33 -0.67 11.40
CA VAL A 535 -27.47 0.46 11.05
C VAL A 535 -26.25 -0.08 10.30
N VAL A 536 -26.08 0.34 9.05
CA VAL A 536 -24.89 0.04 8.26
C VAL A 536 -23.85 1.11 8.54
N GLN A 537 -22.67 0.71 8.99
CA GLN A 537 -21.57 1.64 9.24
C GLN A 537 -20.84 1.94 7.93
N PRO A 538 -20.83 3.20 7.45
CA PRO A 538 -20.07 3.57 6.26
C PRO A 538 -18.57 3.64 6.58
N VAL A 539 -17.75 3.51 5.54
CA VAL A 539 -16.29 3.71 5.60
C VAL A 539 -15.91 5.10 5.10
N GLU A 540 -14.74 5.58 5.52
CA GLU A 540 -14.19 6.84 5.01
C GLU A 540 -13.81 6.73 3.52
N ALA A 541 -13.82 7.85 2.79
CA ALA A 541 -13.18 7.89 1.48
C ALA A 541 -11.66 7.80 1.64
N PRO A 542 -10.95 6.94 0.89
CA PRO A 542 -9.50 6.89 0.93
C PRO A 542 -8.86 8.27 0.67
N ALA A 543 -7.83 8.61 1.43
CA ALA A 543 -7.17 9.90 1.31
C ALA A 543 -6.63 10.12 -0.11
N GLY A 544 -6.91 11.29 -0.69
CA GLY A 544 -6.45 11.63 -2.04
C GLY A 544 -7.22 10.98 -3.19
N VAL A 545 -8.24 10.15 -2.91
CA VAL A 545 -9.10 9.53 -3.93
C VAL A 545 -10.42 10.30 -4.05
N GLU A 546 -10.74 10.76 -5.26
CA GLU A 546 -12.05 11.35 -5.55
C GLU A 546 -13.08 10.25 -5.80
N VAL A 547 -14.08 10.15 -4.93
CA VAL A 547 -15.13 9.12 -5.04
C VAL A 547 -16.34 9.70 -5.75
N HIS A 548 -16.40 9.54 -7.08
CA HIS A 548 -17.49 10.09 -7.90
C HIS A 548 -18.78 9.25 -7.91
N ASN A 549 -18.72 7.97 -7.49
CA ASN A 549 -19.84 7.03 -7.54
C ASN A 549 -20.32 6.53 -6.16
N ALA A 550 -19.86 7.14 -5.06
CA ALA A 550 -20.44 6.84 -3.76
C ALA A 550 -21.85 7.39 -3.72
N ALA A 551 -22.85 6.51 -3.56
CA ALA A 551 -24.19 6.97 -3.19
C ALA A 551 -24.01 7.90 -1.97
N PRO A 552 -24.50 9.15 -2.01
CA PRO A 552 -24.27 10.07 -0.92
C PRO A 552 -24.86 9.46 0.35
N ALA A 553 -24.08 9.39 1.42
CA ALA A 553 -24.49 8.81 2.69
C ALA A 553 -25.82 9.43 3.23
N SER A 554 -26.17 10.64 2.79
CA SER A 554 -27.46 11.27 3.04
C SER A 554 -28.68 10.48 2.54
N ALA A 555 -28.52 9.59 1.55
CA ALA A 555 -29.58 8.68 1.10
C ALA A 555 -29.78 7.48 2.04
N MET A 556 -28.80 7.13 2.89
CA MET A 556 -28.90 6.02 3.85
C MET A 556 -29.43 6.42 5.23
N TYR A 557 -29.30 7.70 5.63
CA TYR A 557 -29.83 8.21 6.91
C TYR A 557 -31.30 8.69 6.81
N GLY A 558 -32.02 8.33 5.75
CA GLY A 558 -33.45 8.61 5.60
C GLY A 558 -34.30 7.61 6.38
N ALA A 559 -35.04 8.12 7.37
CA ALA A 559 -36.10 7.47 8.16
C ALA A 559 -35.70 6.73 9.46
N ALA A 560 -35.12 7.44 10.43
CA ALA A 560 -35.45 7.27 11.86
C ALA A 560 -34.83 8.39 12.74
N ALA A 561 -35.44 9.57 12.76
CA ALA A 561 -35.26 10.51 13.86
C ALA A 561 -36.61 11.16 14.16
N PRO A 562 -37.14 11.11 15.40
CA PRO A 562 -38.32 11.86 15.76
C PRO A 562 -38.00 13.36 15.71
N ALA A 563 -38.83 14.10 14.98
CA ALA A 563 -38.65 15.53 14.71
C ALA A 563 -38.59 16.35 16.01
N ALA A 564 -37.39 16.84 16.36
CA ALA A 564 -37.26 18.00 17.22
C ALA A 564 -37.64 19.24 16.41
N ARG A 565 -38.76 19.86 16.77
CA ARG A 565 -39.26 21.12 16.22
C ARG A 565 -38.17 22.19 16.26
N MET A 566 -37.70 22.63 15.10
CA MET A 566 -37.18 23.98 14.92
C MET A 566 -38.08 24.72 13.92
N MET A 567 -38.76 25.75 14.42
CA MET A 567 -39.41 26.77 13.60
C MET A 567 -38.34 27.50 12.79
N GLY A 568 -38.50 27.51 11.47
CA GLY A 568 -37.70 28.31 10.55
C GLY A 568 -38.56 28.70 9.36
N THR A 569 -38.99 29.95 9.34
CA THR A 569 -39.78 30.57 8.27
C THR A 569 -38.91 30.83 7.05
N ALA A 570 -39.03 30.00 6.01
CA ALA A 570 -38.72 30.38 4.64
C ALA A 570 -39.32 29.37 3.65
N THR A 571 -40.30 29.84 2.90
CA THR A 571 -40.85 29.22 1.69
C THR A 571 -39.79 29.11 0.60
N GLY A 572 -39.61 27.92 0.03
CA GLY A 572 -38.83 27.68 -1.18
C GLY A 572 -39.24 26.37 -1.84
N GLN A 573 -40.08 26.47 -2.88
CA GLN A 573 -40.47 25.37 -3.77
C GLN A 573 -39.28 24.90 -4.63
N GLY A 574 -39.24 23.61 -4.98
CA GLY A 574 -38.35 23.09 -6.01
C GLY A 574 -38.48 21.59 -6.23
N TYR A 575 -39.25 21.22 -7.24
CA TYR A 575 -39.67 19.88 -7.64
C TYR A 575 -38.53 18.95 -8.12
N GLY A 576 -38.74 17.64 -7.93
CA GLY A 576 -38.04 16.59 -8.67
C GLY A 576 -38.79 16.17 -9.94
N ALA A 577 -38.03 15.68 -10.93
CA ALA A 577 -38.36 14.75 -12.02
C ALA A 577 -37.16 14.79 -13.00
N GLY A 578 -36.58 13.72 -13.54
CA GLY A 578 -37.15 12.44 -13.92
C GLY A 578 -37.64 12.50 -15.37
N GLY A 579 -36.86 11.94 -16.32
CA GLY A 579 -37.39 11.42 -17.59
C GLY A 579 -36.95 12.07 -18.91
N LEU A 580 -36.08 11.35 -19.64
CA LEU A 580 -36.14 10.96 -21.06
C LEU A 580 -36.72 11.94 -22.12
N GLY A 581 -35.98 12.17 -23.22
CA GLY A 581 -36.58 12.60 -24.48
C GLY A 581 -35.64 13.14 -25.56
N LEU A 582 -35.37 12.29 -26.55
CA LEU A 582 -34.65 12.45 -27.81
C LEU A 582 -35.10 13.58 -28.79
N ILE A 583 -34.14 13.96 -29.67
CA ILE A 583 -34.24 14.54 -31.04
C ILE A 583 -34.36 16.07 -31.21
N GLY A 584 -33.23 16.68 -31.62
CA GLY A 584 -33.01 17.26 -32.96
C GLY A 584 -33.69 18.57 -33.37
N THR A 585 -32.89 19.60 -33.69
CA THR A 585 -32.76 20.30 -35.01
C THR A 585 -32.24 21.74 -34.83
N GLY A 586 -31.21 22.13 -35.60
CA GLY A 586 -30.74 23.53 -35.61
C GLY A 586 -29.35 23.72 -36.23
N ARG A 587 -29.27 24.56 -37.26
CA ARG A 587 -28.23 24.69 -38.30
C ARG A 587 -27.38 25.97 -38.11
N GLY A 588 -26.13 25.94 -38.58
CA GLY A 588 -25.28 27.12 -38.87
C GLY A 588 -24.23 27.40 -37.78
N GLY A 589 -22.93 27.56 -38.05
CA GLY A 589 -22.21 27.87 -39.28
C GLY A 589 -21.27 29.05 -38.98
N GLY A 590 -19.96 28.92 -39.25
CA GLY A 590 -19.02 30.04 -39.25
C GLY A 590 -17.71 29.76 -38.50
N GLY A 591 -16.74 29.18 -39.21
CA GLY A 591 -15.33 29.32 -38.84
C GLY A 591 -14.76 30.62 -39.41
N VAL A 592 -13.63 31.07 -38.85
CA VAL A 592 -12.55 31.71 -39.60
C VAL A 592 -11.26 31.57 -38.79
N GLY A 593 -10.20 31.11 -39.46
CA GLY A 593 -8.83 31.18 -38.99
C GLY A 593 -7.99 32.08 -39.89
N PHE A 594 -6.78 32.32 -39.39
CA PHE A 594 -5.56 32.80 -40.04
C PHE A 594 -5.35 34.31 -40.28
N GLY A 595 -4.11 34.73 -39.97
CA GLY A 595 -3.50 35.96 -40.46
C GLY A 595 -2.25 36.40 -39.69
N ARG A 596 -1.10 35.79 -39.99
CA ARG A 596 0.25 36.29 -39.65
C ARG A 596 0.50 37.66 -40.33
N VAL A 597 1.56 38.40 -39.90
CA VAL A 597 2.80 38.65 -40.69
C VAL A 597 3.68 39.81 -40.12
N HIS A 598 5.01 39.56 -40.06
CA HIS A 598 6.23 40.43 -40.06
C HIS A 598 6.46 41.51 -38.99
N GLY A 599 7.68 41.79 -38.49
CA GLY A 599 9.02 41.30 -38.77
C GLY A 599 10.11 42.15 -38.05
N MET A 600 11.34 41.62 -38.05
CA MET A 600 12.67 42.26 -37.88
C MET A 600 13.11 42.91 -36.55
N GLY A 601 14.34 42.55 -36.12
CA GLY A 601 15.13 43.30 -35.14
C GLY A 601 16.21 42.48 -34.44
N ARG A 602 17.35 42.25 -35.11
CA ARG A 602 18.53 41.48 -34.66
C ARG A 602 19.54 42.42 -33.99
N VAL A 603 20.07 42.11 -32.79
CA VAL A 603 21.43 42.52 -32.36
C VAL A 603 22.02 41.43 -31.45
N ASP A 604 23.13 40.87 -31.91
CA ASP A 604 24.05 39.99 -31.20
C ASP A 604 24.98 40.79 -30.26
N THR A 605 25.55 40.08 -29.29
CA THR A 605 26.92 40.15 -28.73
C THR A 605 27.00 40.30 -27.20
N GLY A 606 27.72 39.36 -26.57
CA GLY A 606 28.19 39.47 -25.19
C GLY A 606 28.39 38.14 -24.48
N GLY A 607 29.40 37.38 -24.90
CA GLY A 607 29.75 36.07 -24.33
C GLY A 607 30.35 36.12 -22.92
N GLY A 608 30.31 34.96 -22.25
CA GLY A 608 31.00 34.70 -20.99
C GLY A 608 30.87 33.23 -20.58
N LYS A 609 31.66 32.35 -21.20
CA LYS A 609 31.86 30.97 -20.75
C LYS A 609 32.76 30.99 -19.50
N GLY A 610 32.23 30.52 -18.36
CA GLY A 610 33.01 30.19 -17.17
C GLY A 610 32.94 28.69 -16.91
N ALA A 611 33.91 27.94 -17.44
CA ALA A 611 34.12 26.53 -17.10
C ALA A 611 34.88 26.44 -15.77
N GLY A 612 34.17 26.13 -14.69
CA GLY A 612 34.76 25.76 -13.40
C GLY A 612 34.93 24.24 -13.32
N ARG A 613 36.06 23.73 -13.79
CA ARG A 613 36.52 22.35 -13.56
C ARG A 613 36.95 22.24 -12.09
N LEU A 614 36.12 21.65 -11.23
CA LEU A 614 36.59 21.16 -9.93
C LEU A 614 36.94 19.69 -10.12
N ALA A 615 38.24 19.42 -10.07
CA ALA A 615 38.80 18.08 -10.01
C ALA A 615 38.36 17.43 -8.69
N GLU A 616 37.53 16.39 -8.77
CA GLU A 616 37.30 15.48 -7.66
C GLU A 616 38.58 14.67 -7.43
N ARG A 617 39.41 15.17 -6.52
CA ARG A 617 40.37 14.34 -5.79
C ARG A 617 39.58 13.55 -4.76
N SER A 618 39.46 12.25 -5.00
CA SER A 618 38.92 11.26 -4.07
C SER A 618 39.66 11.34 -2.73
N LEU A 619 38.96 11.76 -1.68
CA LEU A 619 39.36 11.54 -0.29
C LEU A 619 38.29 10.66 0.36
N LYS A 620 38.68 9.40 0.59
CA LYS A 620 37.96 8.44 1.42
C LYS A 620 37.89 8.98 2.85
N ALA A 621 36.71 9.41 3.29
CA ALA A 621 36.32 9.46 4.69
C ALA A 621 34.79 9.38 4.79
N ASN A 622 34.26 8.35 5.44
CA ASN A 622 32.86 8.25 5.83
C ASN A 622 32.58 9.32 6.90
N VAL A 623 32.15 10.51 6.49
CA VAL A 623 31.69 11.57 7.42
C VAL A 623 30.19 11.73 7.21
N LYS A 624 29.37 11.55 8.26
CA LYS A 624 27.92 11.77 8.13
C LYS A 624 27.66 13.24 7.80
N PRO A 625 26.70 13.57 6.91
CA PRO A 625 26.39 14.96 6.61
C PRO A 625 25.88 15.72 7.85
N PRO A 626 26.20 17.01 8.03
CA PRO A 626 25.71 17.80 9.14
C PRO A 626 24.17 17.91 9.11
N SER A 627 23.57 17.93 10.29
CA SER A 627 22.12 17.84 10.44
C SER A 627 21.54 19.14 11.01
N VAL A 628 20.52 19.65 10.30
CA VAL A 628 19.66 20.73 10.79
C VAL A 628 18.27 20.13 10.99
N LYS A 629 17.81 20.02 12.22
CA LYS A 629 16.48 19.52 12.55
C LYS A 629 15.52 20.69 12.77
N ALA A 630 14.40 20.64 12.07
CA ALA A 630 13.33 21.62 12.15
C ALA A 630 12.38 21.18 13.26
N GLY A 631 12.13 22.02 14.28
CA GLY A 631 11.28 21.65 15.43
C GLY A 631 9.83 22.13 15.31
N ASN A 632 9.07 22.04 16.41
CA ASN A 632 7.65 22.39 16.40
C ASN A 632 7.43 23.90 16.27
N ALA A 633 6.71 24.30 15.20
CA ALA A 633 6.28 25.67 14.97
C ALA A 633 5.20 26.09 15.99
N VAL A 634 5.29 27.32 16.49
CA VAL A 634 4.18 28.03 17.12
C VAL A 634 3.66 29.05 16.11
N VAL A 635 2.40 28.89 15.70
CA VAL A 635 1.76 29.74 14.68
C VAL A 635 0.63 30.50 15.35
N ALA A 636 0.66 31.83 15.27
CA ALA A 636 -0.48 32.68 15.60
C ALA A 636 -1.07 33.20 14.28
N GLY A 637 -2.23 32.64 13.87
CA GLY A 637 -2.92 32.98 12.62
C GLY A 637 -3.64 31.79 11.96
N SER A 638 -4.19 32.00 10.76
CA SER A 638 -5.12 31.09 10.06
C SER A 638 -4.48 30.10 9.06
N LEU A 639 -3.16 29.88 9.13
CA LEU A 639 -2.49 28.90 8.26
C LEU A 639 -2.20 27.62 9.04
N ASP A 640 -2.60 26.52 8.44
CA ASP A 640 -2.39 25.19 8.96
C ASP A 640 -0.90 24.88 9.21
N LYS A 641 -0.62 24.19 10.32
CA LYS A 641 0.73 23.84 10.78
C LYS A 641 1.48 22.97 9.76
N GLN A 642 0.79 22.12 8.99
CA GLN A 642 1.38 21.27 7.95
C GLN A 642 1.82 22.09 6.73
N ILE A 643 1.11 23.18 6.40
CA ILE A 643 1.53 24.09 5.32
C ILE A 643 2.83 24.79 5.70
N VAL A 644 2.93 25.28 6.94
CA VAL A 644 4.17 25.88 7.46
C VAL A 644 5.32 24.89 7.37
N GLN A 645 5.14 23.66 7.86
CA GLN A 645 6.17 22.63 7.79
C GLN A 645 6.59 22.32 6.34
N ARG A 646 5.65 22.28 5.39
CA ARG A 646 5.95 22.05 3.97
C ARG A 646 6.83 23.16 3.38
N VAL A 647 6.53 24.42 3.69
CA VAL A 647 7.32 25.57 3.23
C VAL A 647 8.71 25.55 3.87
N ILE A 648 8.82 25.28 5.17
CA ILE A 648 10.11 25.17 5.87
C ILE A 648 10.94 24.01 5.31
N ARG A 649 10.36 22.83 5.06
CA ARG A 649 11.05 21.70 4.43
C ARG A 649 11.56 22.05 3.02
N ARG A 650 10.77 22.79 2.23
CA ARG A 650 11.18 23.25 0.89
C ARG A 650 12.44 24.10 0.92
N TYR A 651 12.56 24.99 1.92
CA TYR A 651 13.69 25.90 2.04
C TYR A 651 14.80 25.39 2.96
N HIS A 652 14.67 24.18 3.50
CA HIS A 652 15.60 23.57 4.45
C HIS A 652 17.05 23.55 3.94
N ARG A 653 17.26 23.27 2.65
CA ARG A 653 18.59 23.30 2.03
C ARG A 653 19.29 24.64 2.15
N GLN A 654 18.56 25.77 2.11
CA GLN A 654 19.15 27.10 2.25
C GLN A 654 19.68 27.34 3.66
N ILE A 655 18.96 26.85 4.67
CA ILE A 655 19.37 26.93 6.08
C ILE A 655 20.58 26.04 6.33
N ARG A 656 20.57 24.83 5.78
CA ARG A 656 21.70 23.91 5.83
C ARG A 656 22.97 24.52 5.21
N LEU A 657 22.85 25.20 4.06
CA LEU A 657 23.98 25.88 3.43
C LEU A 657 24.55 27.02 4.30
N CYS A 658 23.71 27.74 5.05
CA CYS A 658 24.20 28.74 6.00
C CYS A 658 25.07 28.11 7.10
N TYR A 659 24.66 26.94 7.60
CA TYR A 659 25.35 26.22 8.66
C TYR A 659 26.62 25.49 8.17
N GLU A 660 26.58 24.86 7.00
CA GLU A 660 27.76 24.20 6.39
C GLU A 660 28.92 25.18 6.19
N ARG A 661 28.64 26.43 5.82
CA ARG A 661 29.66 27.49 5.73
C ARG A 661 30.30 27.82 7.08
N ALA A 662 29.54 27.76 8.17
CA ALA A 662 30.05 28.01 9.51
C ALA A 662 30.84 26.80 10.05
N LEU A 663 30.45 25.58 9.70
CA LEU A 663 31.19 24.36 10.04
C LEU A 663 32.60 24.34 9.45
N ASN A 664 32.84 24.98 8.31
CA ASN A 664 34.19 25.16 7.76
C ASN A 664 35.12 25.96 8.69
N LYS A 665 34.57 26.79 9.59
CA LYS A 665 35.32 27.58 10.57
C LYS A 665 35.33 26.93 11.95
N ASN A 666 34.19 26.37 12.37
CA ASN A 666 34.05 25.64 13.63
C ASN A 666 33.37 24.29 13.40
N PRO A 667 34.13 23.20 13.24
CA PRO A 667 33.59 21.87 12.96
C PRO A 667 32.71 21.27 14.07
N LYS A 668 32.76 21.83 15.29
CA LYS A 668 31.99 21.36 16.45
C LYS A 668 30.76 22.23 16.75
N LEU A 669 30.48 23.24 15.92
CA LEU A 669 29.39 24.18 16.15
C LEU A 669 28.05 23.45 16.25
N ALA A 670 27.33 23.56 17.36
CA ALA A 670 26.02 22.95 17.57
C ALA A 670 25.17 23.87 18.44
N GLY A 671 23.85 23.83 18.30
CA GLY A 671 22.97 24.69 19.09
C GLY A 671 21.60 24.88 18.47
N ARG A 672 20.80 25.77 19.06
CA ARG A 672 19.41 26.02 18.67
C ARG A 672 19.24 27.48 18.26
N LEU A 673 18.52 27.72 17.16
CA LEU A 673 18.15 29.05 16.69
C LEU A 673 16.65 29.10 16.45
N VAL A 674 15.95 30.10 17.00
CA VAL A 674 14.50 30.25 16.85
C VAL A 674 14.20 31.45 15.96
N LEU A 675 13.74 31.16 14.76
CA LEU A 675 13.38 32.15 13.75
C LEU A 675 11.94 32.64 13.97
N GLU A 676 11.74 33.95 13.96
CA GLU A 676 10.43 34.60 13.99
C GLU A 676 10.16 35.29 12.66
N LEU A 677 9.00 35.03 12.06
CA LEU A 677 8.58 35.56 10.77
C LEU A 677 7.21 36.25 10.91
N VAL A 678 7.08 37.41 10.28
CA VAL A 678 5.78 38.05 10.00
C VAL A 678 5.49 37.88 8.52
N ILE A 679 4.33 37.31 8.20
CA ILE A 679 3.92 36.99 6.83
C ILE A 679 2.62 37.75 6.55
N ASP A 680 2.54 38.44 5.41
CA ASP A 680 1.32 39.14 5.00
C ASP A 680 0.27 38.20 4.37
N ALA A 681 -0.94 38.71 4.12
CA ALA A 681 -2.03 37.93 3.54
C ALA A 681 -1.73 37.37 2.13
N LEU A 682 -0.76 37.97 1.41
CA LEU A 682 -0.30 37.48 0.10
C LEU A 682 0.78 36.39 0.22
N GLY A 683 1.17 36.02 1.44
CA GLY A 683 2.17 35.00 1.71
C GLY A 683 3.62 35.50 1.59
N LYS A 684 3.86 36.81 1.57
CA LYS A 684 5.20 37.39 1.59
C LYS A 684 5.69 37.53 3.03
N VAL A 685 6.93 37.11 3.29
CA VAL A 685 7.60 37.44 4.55
C VAL A 685 7.91 38.94 4.56
N THR A 686 7.29 39.69 5.47
CA THR A 686 7.49 41.13 5.64
C THR A 686 8.50 41.45 6.74
N LYS A 687 8.69 40.55 7.70
CA LYS A 687 9.73 40.65 8.74
C LYS A 687 10.30 39.26 9.03
N ALA A 688 11.62 39.18 9.16
CA ALA A 688 12.34 37.99 9.62
C ALA A 688 13.37 38.40 10.67
N THR A 689 13.33 37.75 11.84
CA THR A 689 14.24 38.03 12.97
C THR A 689 14.54 36.76 13.74
N VAL A 690 15.69 36.70 14.42
CA VAL A 690 16.00 35.62 15.35
C VAL A 690 15.56 36.03 16.75
N SER A 691 14.66 35.25 17.35
CA SER A 691 14.11 35.49 18.69
C SER A 691 14.90 34.80 19.80
N GLU A 692 15.70 33.78 19.46
CA GLU A 692 16.59 33.06 20.38
C GLU A 692 17.75 32.47 19.59
N ASP A 693 18.99 32.69 20.06
CA ASP A 693 20.21 32.14 19.45
C ASP A 693 21.08 31.46 20.53
N ARG A 694 20.94 30.14 20.65
CA ARG A 694 21.85 29.27 21.42
C ARG A 694 22.89 28.58 20.53
N LEU A 695 22.93 28.89 19.24
CA LEU A 695 24.03 28.50 18.36
C LEU A 695 25.24 29.42 18.56
N GLN A 696 24.97 30.68 18.97
CA GLN A 696 25.97 31.71 19.28
C GLN A 696 26.89 32.02 18.09
N ASP A 697 26.38 31.89 16.86
CA ASP A 697 27.10 32.22 15.62
C ASP A 697 26.33 33.31 14.85
N PRO A 698 26.76 34.58 14.94
CA PRO A 698 26.09 35.70 14.28
C PRO A 698 26.02 35.55 12.75
N ALA A 699 27.01 34.92 12.12
CA ALA A 699 27.04 34.74 10.68
C ALA A 699 25.97 33.74 10.20
N VAL A 700 25.73 32.68 10.98
CA VAL A 700 24.61 31.75 10.71
C VAL A 700 23.28 32.48 10.93
N ALA A 701 23.11 33.21 12.03
CA ALA A 701 21.87 33.93 12.33
C ALA A 701 21.50 34.96 11.24
N GLU A 702 22.48 35.74 10.77
CA GLU A 702 22.28 36.70 9.67
C GLU A 702 21.96 36.01 8.34
N CYS A 703 22.66 34.91 8.02
CA CYS A 703 22.42 34.15 6.80
C CYS A 703 21.01 33.56 6.78
N VAL A 704 20.60 32.91 7.88
CA VAL A 704 19.27 32.31 8.05
C VAL A 704 18.18 33.37 7.89
N THR A 705 18.34 34.52 8.55
CA THR A 705 17.38 35.62 8.48
C THR A 705 17.25 36.18 7.06
N ARG A 706 18.37 36.34 6.36
CA ARG A 706 18.42 36.84 4.98
C ARG A 706 17.76 35.90 3.97
N GLN A 707 17.95 34.59 4.15
CA GLN A 707 17.26 33.58 3.33
C GLN A 707 15.75 33.60 3.63
N ALA A 708 15.38 33.62 4.91
CA ALA A 708 14.00 33.58 5.34
C ALA A 708 13.17 34.78 4.88
N ALA A 709 13.77 35.98 4.81
CA ALA A 709 13.12 37.17 4.27
C ALA A 709 12.67 37.04 2.80
N ARG A 710 13.22 36.07 2.06
CA ARG A 710 12.88 35.81 0.64
C ARG A 710 11.88 34.66 0.47
N TRP A 711 11.48 33.99 1.54
CA TRP A 711 10.56 32.87 1.47
C TRP A 711 9.14 33.34 1.10
N ARG A 712 8.42 32.44 0.45
CA ARG A 712 7.02 32.64 0.05
C ARG A 712 6.17 31.53 0.64
N PHE A 713 5.11 31.93 1.33
CA PHE A 713 4.09 31.08 1.89
C PHE A 713 2.85 31.13 0.98
N PRO A 714 1.97 30.12 1.01
CA PRO A 714 0.65 30.22 0.38
C PRO A 714 -0.15 31.40 0.94
N LYS A 715 -1.07 31.95 0.13
CA LYS A 715 -1.96 33.04 0.56
C LYS A 715 -2.81 32.60 1.76
N GLY A 716 -2.90 33.44 2.78
CA GLY A 716 -3.64 33.17 4.02
C GLY A 716 -4.69 34.24 4.30
N ALA A 717 -5.58 34.00 5.26
CA ALA A 717 -6.69 34.90 5.55
C ALA A 717 -6.31 36.18 6.34
N GLY A 718 -5.02 36.49 6.53
CA GLY A 718 -4.56 37.67 7.27
C GLY A 718 -3.05 37.72 7.51
N VAL A 719 -2.59 38.69 8.29
CA VAL A 719 -1.18 38.81 8.74
C VAL A 719 -0.89 37.76 9.81
N MET A 720 0.26 37.12 9.71
CA MET A 720 0.62 35.94 10.48
C MET A 720 1.95 36.10 11.18
N LYS A 721 2.05 35.54 12.40
CA LYS A 721 3.32 35.44 13.13
C LYS A 721 3.70 33.97 13.32
N LEU A 722 4.88 33.62 12.86
CA LEU A 722 5.43 32.27 12.91
C LEU A 722 6.71 32.27 13.73
N ARG A 723 6.77 31.43 14.77
CA ARG A 723 7.99 31.18 15.53
C ARG A 723 8.43 29.73 15.34
N TYR A 724 9.60 29.53 14.75
CA TYR A 724 10.07 28.22 14.28
C TYR A 724 11.50 27.90 14.75
N PRO A 725 11.70 26.83 15.53
CA PRO A 725 13.02 26.44 16.01
C PRO A 725 13.79 25.57 15.01
N PHE A 726 15.08 25.86 14.84
CA PHE A 726 16.06 25.03 14.15
C PHE A 726 17.11 24.53 15.16
N VAL A 727 17.43 23.24 15.11
CA VAL A 727 18.46 22.60 15.93
C VAL A 727 19.58 22.14 15.01
N PHE A 728 20.79 22.62 15.25
CA PHE A 728 21.97 22.38 14.43
C PHE A 728 22.91 21.41 15.15
N SER A 729 23.42 20.43 14.41
CA SER A 729 24.36 19.43 14.92
C SER A 729 25.38 19.07 13.84
N PRO A 730 26.68 18.99 14.18
CA PRO A 730 27.71 18.65 13.22
C PRO A 730 27.57 17.18 12.80
N GLY A 731 28.04 16.89 11.59
CA GLY A 731 28.18 15.51 11.11
C GLY A 731 29.22 14.78 11.95
N LYS A 732 28.91 13.58 12.45
CA LYS A 732 29.86 12.72 13.16
C LYS A 732 30.68 11.88 12.18
#